data_AF-A0A0W8I873-F1
#
_entry.id   AF-A0A0W8I873-F1
#
_cell.length_a   1.000
_cell.length_b   1.000
_cell.length_c   1.000
_cell.angle_alpha   90.00
_cell.angle_beta   90.00
_cell.angle_gamma   90.00
#
_symmetry.space_group_name_H-M   'P 1'
#
loop_
_entity.id
_entity.type
_entity.pdbx_description
1 polymer ?
#
loop_
_entity_poly.entity_id
_entity_poly.type
_entity_poly.pdbx_seq_one_letter_code
_entity_poly.pdbx_strand_id
1 'polypeptide(L)'
;MAGAPEERHDQGDLVGEHGARLHHLAAVLTGTTDGATRLTARTLAAAGPGAGWRELRAALVRAHLRTAPRRTERMLPGGVRDAGDVLERLRPRERAVAALRLVEGASTADTAEALRLPADKVARLLPTTPGLGTALQAVGDRYALHGSDLAAALEPAVAQAPSEPPGGDRRRWWWVAAAVVPVALLVGYALSVDRDEPAGPDEAAPSGPGVVQVGAVDLGEAGFELDEDGEPPRGAAGLTRMETLELTPGGSADLALNTVDARFGGQVASFAVLWCDMPPADDPALDSPVGEITVEGSTLTLPCAGTAGEPAVGLDHLVALPASGEAEVRVTGDLPPDGGAVLGVYAQTDDMAVEPFPDGDLTAGPPVPEDAVVVDEAGAVMPFDPGDRLVQPVELSPTSTIRVWSGRTGAVSVLVDGIPVTDDGDLEWWATGEADWREQQPDIREGRWMVYVPGSTREFTIPDDVVPPNGRRPAVVEVVTESTEHVQVVATQAVPGEAAREPVPQGDGGEAPELISGHRLLGAWELPMDGLERELLDPPDGAGVAWALLGAAPGEGRGPLAFFGGGILHAGQTVMPVWPTQDPSEVSFTFQESFTGWFETSNGRLTEADQPPAGVPLLASAQASPGHPSSWLLAYEQVPYEEFDFAAAQVPATSWPVGEEPAQRLLGSTSPIATVAGDDLDEDGRTTVEVPTGVLGARITTEGPGRIRFQVDGEPVELLDGTDGWWSSWTDRDVVSETQLSYGAYSITGDLELTITVEDYEDVRIELLRS
;
A
#
# COMPACT_ATOMS: atom_id res chain seq x y z
N MET A 1 -39.33 43.65 -14.52
CA MET A 1 -40.06 42.36 -14.64
C MET A 1 -39.01 41.27 -14.74
N ALA A 2 -38.29 41.03 -13.66
CA ALA A 2 -37.40 39.87 -13.54
C ALA A 2 -38.27 38.75 -12.96
N GLY A 3 -38.39 37.64 -13.69
CA GLY A 3 -39.07 36.45 -13.21
C GLY A 3 -38.34 35.92 -11.97
N ALA A 4 -39.11 35.55 -10.95
CA ALA A 4 -38.58 34.84 -9.80
C ALA A 4 -37.99 33.48 -10.25
N PRO A 5 -36.97 32.94 -9.56
CA PRO A 5 -36.51 31.59 -9.80
C PRO A 5 -37.55 30.62 -9.22
N GLU A 6 -38.43 30.11 -10.07
CA GLU A 6 -38.98 28.76 -9.88
C GLU A 6 -37.85 27.76 -10.20
N GLU A 7 -37.87 26.55 -9.61
CA GLU A 7 -36.89 25.44 -9.80
C GLU A 7 -35.74 25.30 -8.77
N ARG A 8 -36.01 25.45 -7.46
CA ARG A 8 -35.22 24.75 -6.41
C ARG A 8 -36.05 23.90 -5.45
N HIS A 9 -37.38 24.06 -5.42
CA HIS A 9 -38.24 23.25 -4.57
C HIS A 9 -38.40 21.81 -5.09
N ASP A 10 -38.46 21.61 -6.42
CA ASP A 10 -38.79 20.31 -7.02
C ASP A 10 -37.67 19.24 -6.93
N GLN A 11 -36.39 19.64 -6.81
CA GLN A 11 -35.27 18.69 -6.64
C GLN A 11 -35.11 18.25 -5.18
N GLY A 12 -35.35 19.15 -4.22
CA GLY A 12 -35.40 18.81 -2.80
C GLY A 12 -36.49 17.78 -2.49
N ASP A 13 -37.62 17.86 -3.20
CA ASP A 13 -38.71 16.89 -3.10
C ASP A 13 -38.29 15.49 -3.58
N LEU A 14 -37.51 15.37 -4.67
CA LEU A 14 -36.99 14.08 -5.15
C LEU A 14 -35.92 13.49 -4.20
N VAL A 15 -35.07 14.32 -3.60
CA VAL A 15 -34.10 13.88 -2.59
C VAL A 15 -34.83 13.34 -1.35
N GLY A 16 -35.85 14.06 -0.88
CA GLY A 16 -36.65 13.63 0.26
C GLY A 16 -37.50 12.37 -0.01
N GLU A 17 -38.08 12.25 -1.20
CA GLU A 17 -38.99 11.15 -1.54
C GLU A 17 -38.24 9.86 -1.95
N HIS A 18 -37.10 9.98 -2.63
CA HIS A 18 -36.42 8.85 -3.26
C HIS A 18 -34.94 8.71 -2.89
N GLY A 19 -34.33 9.70 -2.22
CA GLY A 19 -32.90 9.72 -1.92
C GLY A 19 -32.43 8.49 -1.15
N ALA A 20 -33.09 8.14 -0.04
CA ALA A 20 -32.68 7.02 0.81
C ALA A 20 -32.75 5.68 0.06
N ARG A 21 -33.81 5.49 -0.74
CA ARG A 21 -33.99 4.26 -1.52
C ARG A 21 -33.03 4.17 -2.70
N LEU A 22 -32.73 5.30 -3.36
CA LEU A 22 -31.73 5.34 -4.43
C LEU A 22 -30.32 5.09 -3.88
N HIS A 23 -30.00 5.68 -2.73
CA HIS A 23 -28.70 5.53 -2.07
C HIS A 23 -28.47 4.09 -1.62
N HIS A 24 -29.49 3.43 -1.05
CA HIS A 24 -29.45 2.00 -0.74
C HIS A 24 -29.19 1.13 -1.97
N LEU A 25 -29.92 1.36 -3.07
CA LEU A 25 -29.65 0.62 -4.31
C LEU A 25 -28.25 0.92 -4.88
N ALA A 26 -27.78 2.16 -4.78
CA ALA A 26 -26.46 2.54 -5.24
C ALA A 26 -25.35 1.90 -4.40
N ALA A 27 -25.55 1.77 -3.09
CA ALA A 27 -24.68 1.04 -2.18
C ALA A 27 -24.57 -0.43 -2.56
N VAL A 28 -25.69 -1.10 -2.86
CA VAL A 28 -25.67 -2.50 -3.35
C VAL A 28 -24.90 -2.65 -4.68
N LEU A 29 -24.97 -1.65 -5.56
CA LEU A 29 -24.28 -1.71 -6.86
C LEU A 29 -22.79 -1.40 -6.76
N THR A 30 -22.41 -0.47 -5.89
CA THR A 30 -21.04 0.07 -5.82
C THR A 30 -20.19 -0.54 -4.72
N GLY A 31 -20.82 -1.06 -3.65
CA GLY A 31 -20.14 -1.63 -2.49
C GLY A 31 -19.47 -0.61 -1.58
N THR A 32 -19.72 0.69 -1.76
CA THR A 32 -19.08 1.77 -0.99
C THR A 32 -20.04 2.95 -0.78
N THR A 33 -19.90 3.66 0.33
CA THR A 33 -20.70 4.86 0.66
C THR A 33 -20.47 5.98 -0.38
N ASP A 34 -19.22 6.22 -0.74
CA ASP A 34 -18.83 7.23 -1.73
C ASP A 34 -19.35 6.95 -3.14
N GLY A 35 -19.21 5.69 -3.58
CA GLY A 35 -19.77 5.24 -4.84
C GLY A 35 -21.28 5.42 -4.87
N ALA A 36 -21.96 5.10 -3.77
CA ALA A 36 -23.39 5.27 -3.62
C ALA A 36 -23.82 6.73 -3.69
N THR A 37 -23.12 7.63 -2.97
CA THR A 37 -23.38 9.07 -2.93
C THR A 37 -23.18 9.70 -4.31
N ARG A 38 -22.05 9.44 -4.98
CA ARG A 38 -21.77 9.99 -6.33
C ARG A 38 -22.78 9.50 -7.36
N LEU A 39 -23.10 8.21 -7.34
CA LEU A 39 -24.04 7.61 -8.30
C LEU A 39 -25.48 8.11 -8.08
N THR A 40 -25.90 8.24 -6.83
CA THR A 40 -27.23 8.76 -6.44
C THR A 40 -27.35 10.23 -6.80
N ALA A 41 -26.36 11.06 -6.44
CA ALA A 41 -26.33 12.48 -6.76
C ALA A 41 -26.38 12.72 -8.28
N ARG A 42 -25.57 12.00 -9.06
CA ARG A 42 -25.58 12.11 -10.53
C ARG A 42 -26.92 11.66 -11.14
N THR A 43 -27.59 10.67 -10.54
CA THR A 43 -28.91 10.22 -10.99
C THR A 43 -29.99 11.27 -10.70
N LEU A 44 -29.99 11.84 -9.50
CA LEU A 44 -30.94 12.87 -9.09
C LEU A 44 -30.73 14.19 -9.85
N ALA A 45 -29.49 14.58 -10.10
CA ALA A 45 -29.16 15.77 -10.88
C ALA A 45 -29.59 15.67 -12.36
N ALA A 46 -29.62 14.45 -12.91
CA ALA A 46 -30.05 14.19 -14.29
C ALA A 46 -31.57 13.91 -14.42
N ALA A 47 -32.31 13.84 -13.31
CA ALA A 47 -33.72 13.50 -13.30
C ALA A 47 -34.60 14.70 -13.66
N GLY A 48 -35.64 14.46 -14.47
CA GLY A 48 -36.68 15.47 -14.74
C GLY A 48 -37.57 15.71 -13.52
N PRO A 49 -38.21 16.88 -13.39
CA PRO A 49 -39.19 17.15 -12.34
C PRO A 49 -40.31 16.10 -12.36
N GLY A 50 -40.56 15.44 -11.23
CA GLY A 50 -41.57 14.38 -11.11
C GLY A 50 -41.16 13.00 -11.66
N ALA A 51 -39.87 12.75 -11.87
CA ALA A 51 -39.37 11.43 -12.24
C ALA A 51 -39.75 10.39 -11.16
N GLY A 52 -40.54 9.39 -11.54
CA GLY A 52 -40.98 8.34 -10.63
C GLY A 52 -39.88 7.30 -10.34
N TRP A 53 -40.04 6.56 -9.23
CA TRP A 53 -39.09 5.52 -8.80
C TRP A 53 -38.58 4.58 -9.91
N ARG A 54 -39.47 4.10 -10.81
CA ARG A 54 -39.10 3.17 -11.90
C ARG A 54 -38.09 3.80 -12.87
N GLU A 55 -38.25 5.09 -13.16
CA GLU A 55 -37.38 5.84 -14.06
C GLU A 55 -36.02 6.11 -13.42
N LEU A 56 -36.02 6.60 -12.17
CA LEU A 56 -34.80 6.87 -11.39
C LEU A 56 -33.97 5.61 -11.19
N ARG A 57 -34.61 4.49 -10.81
CA ARG A 57 -33.96 3.18 -10.69
C ARG A 57 -33.29 2.73 -11.99
N ALA A 58 -33.97 2.91 -13.13
CA ALA A 58 -33.39 2.56 -14.43
C ALA A 58 -32.25 3.50 -14.83
N ALA A 59 -32.34 4.79 -14.53
CA ALA A 59 -31.27 5.76 -14.76
C ALA A 59 -30.02 5.44 -13.92
N LEU A 60 -30.21 5.13 -12.63
CA LEU A 60 -29.15 4.78 -11.69
C LEU A 60 -28.36 3.55 -12.13
N VAL A 61 -29.06 2.45 -12.47
CA VAL A 61 -28.42 1.23 -12.94
C VAL A 61 -27.67 1.44 -14.26
N ARG A 62 -28.21 2.26 -15.17
CA ARG A 62 -27.52 2.60 -16.42
C ARG A 62 -26.30 3.49 -16.19
N ALA A 63 -26.36 4.40 -15.22
CA ALA A 63 -25.21 5.20 -14.83
C ALA A 63 -24.11 4.29 -14.26
N HIS A 64 -24.45 3.36 -13.36
CA HIS A 64 -23.53 2.36 -12.83
C HIS A 64 -22.85 1.56 -13.94
N LEU A 65 -23.61 1.00 -14.89
CA LEU A 65 -23.03 0.22 -15.99
C LEU A 65 -22.15 1.02 -16.96
N ARG A 66 -22.29 2.35 -16.99
CA ARG A 66 -21.43 3.24 -17.79
C ARG A 66 -20.10 3.53 -17.10
N THR A 67 -20.12 3.62 -15.77
CA THR A 67 -18.97 4.00 -14.94
C THR A 67 -18.24 2.80 -14.35
N ALA A 68 -18.86 1.62 -14.31
CA ALA A 68 -18.25 0.42 -13.76
C ALA A 68 -17.01 0.00 -14.58
N PRO A 69 -15.91 -0.40 -13.92
CA PRO A 69 -14.71 -0.88 -14.61
C PRO A 69 -15.06 -2.07 -15.51
N ARG A 70 -14.53 -2.07 -16.73
CA ARG A 70 -14.82 -3.09 -17.76
C ARG A 70 -14.04 -4.39 -17.54
N ARG A 71 -13.01 -4.36 -16.68
CA ARG A 71 -12.17 -5.50 -16.29
C ARG A 71 -12.23 -5.55 -14.77
N THR A 72 -12.83 -6.61 -14.23
CA THR A 72 -12.67 -6.96 -12.81
C THR A 72 -11.46 -7.88 -12.80
N GLU A 73 -10.37 -7.47 -12.16
CA GLU A 73 -9.28 -8.39 -11.81
C GLU A 73 -9.88 -9.59 -11.09
N ARG A 74 -9.53 -10.80 -11.57
CA ARG A 74 -10.08 -12.05 -11.04
C ARG A 74 -9.42 -12.33 -9.70
N MET A 75 -10.06 -11.97 -8.59
CA MET A 75 -9.65 -12.43 -7.27
C MET A 75 -9.98 -13.91 -7.04
N LEU A 76 -9.09 -14.54 -6.26
CA LEU A 76 -9.08 -15.93 -5.86
C LEU A 76 -10.36 -16.36 -5.11
N PRO A 77 -10.77 -17.64 -5.13
CA PRO A 77 -11.98 -18.10 -4.47
C PRO A 77 -11.64 -18.46 -3.02
N GLY A 78 -11.64 -17.45 -2.15
CA GLY A 78 -11.89 -17.69 -0.74
C GLY A 78 -13.32 -18.16 -0.52
N GLY A 79 -13.63 -18.82 0.60
CA GLY A 79 -15.02 -18.93 1.06
C GLY A 79 -15.68 -17.55 1.11
N VAL A 80 -17.00 -17.48 0.99
CA VAL A 80 -17.74 -16.23 1.24
C VAL A 80 -17.58 -15.91 2.73
N ARG A 81 -16.75 -14.94 3.09
CA ARG A 81 -16.49 -14.55 4.49
C ARG A 81 -17.38 -13.38 4.89
N ASP A 82 -17.72 -12.49 3.96
CA ASP A 82 -18.74 -11.44 4.18
C ASP A 82 -19.63 -11.14 2.95
N ALA A 83 -20.51 -10.14 3.07
CA ALA A 83 -21.45 -9.73 2.03
C ALA A 83 -20.81 -8.89 0.89
N GLY A 84 -19.67 -8.25 1.14
CA GLY A 84 -18.86 -7.51 0.16
C GLY A 84 -18.10 -8.43 -0.78
N ASP A 85 -17.55 -9.55 -0.27
CA ASP A 85 -16.89 -10.61 -1.07
C ASP A 85 -17.81 -11.15 -2.17
N VAL A 86 -19.12 -11.15 -1.90
CA VAL A 86 -20.15 -11.60 -2.83
C VAL A 86 -20.32 -10.60 -3.97
N LEU A 87 -20.16 -9.29 -3.72
CA LEU A 87 -20.22 -8.28 -4.77
C LEU A 87 -19.03 -8.38 -5.71
N GLU A 88 -17.82 -8.52 -5.18
CA GLU A 88 -16.56 -8.52 -5.94
C GLU A 88 -16.51 -9.65 -6.98
N ARG A 89 -17.18 -10.78 -6.69
CA ARG A 89 -17.31 -11.92 -7.61
C ARG A 89 -18.32 -11.69 -8.73
N LEU A 90 -19.23 -10.73 -8.60
CA LEU A 90 -20.27 -10.47 -9.59
C LEU A 90 -19.82 -9.42 -10.59
N ARG A 91 -19.88 -9.78 -11.88
CA ARG A 91 -19.66 -8.81 -12.96
C ARG A 91 -20.69 -7.67 -12.84
N PRO A 92 -20.37 -6.43 -13.27
CA PRO A 92 -21.28 -5.29 -13.12
C PRO A 92 -22.71 -5.54 -13.62
N ARG A 93 -22.85 -6.32 -14.71
CA ARG A 93 -24.18 -6.70 -15.25
C ARG A 93 -24.91 -7.77 -14.44
N GLU A 94 -24.19 -8.74 -13.88
CA GLU A 94 -24.76 -9.78 -13.01
C GLU A 94 -25.18 -9.15 -11.68
N ARG A 95 -24.35 -8.27 -11.14
CA ARG A 95 -24.64 -7.46 -9.95
C ARG A 95 -25.89 -6.61 -10.14
N ALA A 96 -26.00 -5.88 -11.26
CA ALA A 96 -27.19 -5.09 -11.55
C ALA A 96 -28.47 -5.94 -11.70
N VAL A 97 -28.38 -7.14 -12.30
CA VAL A 97 -29.50 -8.08 -12.36
C VAL A 97 -29.87 -8.59 -10.97
N ALA A 98 -28.88 -8.96 -10.14
CA ALA A 98 -29.08 -9.47 -8.79
C ALA A 98 -29.70 -8.40 -7.87
N ALA A 99 -29.18 -7.16 -7.88
CA ALA A 99 -29.74 -6.05 -7.12
C ALA A 99 -31.20 -5.78 -7.50
N LEU A 100 -31.51 -5.72 -8.80
CA LEU A 100 -32.88 -5.48 -9.27
C LEU A 100 -33.85 -6.62 -8.91
N ARG A 101 -33.41 -7.88 -9.01
CA ARG A 101 -34.27 -9.06 -8.85
C ARG A 101 -34.40 -9.54 -7.40
N LEU A 102 -33.32 -9.47 -6.63
CA LEU A 102 -33.22 -10.07 -5.29
C LEU A 102 -33.39 -9.04 -4.17
N VAL A 103 -32.93 -7.80 -4.36
CA VAL A 103 -33.07 -6.72 -3.36
C VAL A 103 -34.32 -5.87 -3.66
N GLU A 104 -34.44 -5.39 -4.89
CA GLU A 104 -35.54 -4.51 -5.30
C GLU A 104 -36.85 -5.23 -5.69
N GLY A 105 -36.83 -6.57 -5.72
CA GLY A 105 -37.99 -7.41 -6.05
C GLY A 105 -38.61 -7.14 -7.44
N ALA A 106 -37.86 -6.53 -8.37
CA ALA A 106 -38.37 -6.15 -9.69
C ALA A 106 -38.70 -7.40 -10.53
N SER A 107 -39.73 -7.33 -11.39
CA SER A 107 -40.04 -8.44 -12.30
C SER A 107 -38.93 -8.64 -13.36
N THR A 108 -38.86 -9.81 -13.98
CA THR A 108 -37.91 -10.06 -15.08
C THR A 108 -38.13 -9.10 -16.25
N ALA A 109 -39.39 -8.73 -16.53
CA ALA A 109 -39.73 -7.76 -17.57
C ALA A 109 -39.22 -6.35 -17.22
N ASP A 110 -39.40 -5.91 -15.97
CA ASP A 110 -38.91 -4.60 -15.52
C ASP A 110 -37.38 -4.53 -15.50
N THR A 111 -36.72 -5.63 -15.13
CA THR A 111 -35.26 -5.74 -15.13
C THR A 111 -34.70 -5.72 -16.56
N ALA A 112 -35.35 -6.44 -17.49
CA ALA A 112 -35.02 -6.43 -18.91
C ALA A 112 -35.14 -5.03 -19.53
N GLU A 113 -36.21 -4.31 -19.18
CA GLU A 113 -36.43 -2.93 -19.62
C GLU A 113 -35.37 -1.96 -19.06
N ALA A 114 -35.10 -2.03 -17.75
CA ALA A 114 -34.12 -1.16 -17.09
C ALA A 114 -32.71 -1.33 -17.68
N LEU A 115 -32.30 -2.58 -17.93
CA LEU A 115 -30.97 -2.93 -18.45
C LEU A 115 -30.87 -2.93 -19.99
N ARG A 116 -31.99 -2.79 -20.70
CA ARG A 116 -32.10 -2.99 -22.16
C ARG A 116 -31.54 -4.33 -22.62
N LEU A 117 -31.89 -5.41 -21.91
CA LEU A 117 -31.48 -6.78 -22.21
C LEU A 117 -32.70 -7.66 -22.53
N PRO A 118 -32.57 -8.69 -23.40
CA PRO A 118 -33.62 -9.69 -23.56
C PRO A 118 -33.90 -10.42 -22.25
N ALA A 119 -35.17 -10.79 -22.00
CA ALA A 119 -35.59 -11.51 -20.78
C ALA A 119 -34.78 -12.80 -20.53
N ASP A 120 -34.48 -13.55 -21.60
CA ASP A 120 -33.68 -14.78 -21.53
C ASP A 120 -32.25 -14.51 -21.05
N LYS A 121 -31.71 -13.34 -21.38
CA LYS A 121 -30.37 -12.91 -20.95
C LYS A 121 -30.37 -12.47 -19.49
N VAL A 122 -31.45 -11.84 -19.02
CA VAL A 122 -31.64 -11.53 -17.59
C VAL A 122 -31.69 -12.81 -16.77
N ALA A 123 -32.42 -13.83 -17.23
CA ALA A 123 -32.50 -15.12 -16.54
C ALA A 123 -31.13 -15.83 -16.42
N ARG A 124 -30.27 -15.73 -17.45
CA ARG A 124 -28.91 -16.31 -17.43
C ARG A 124 -27.92 -15.53 -16.56
N LEU A 125 -28.13 -14.23 -16.38
CA LEU A 125 -27.24 -13.36 -15.59
C LEU A 125 -27.62 -13.30 -14.11
N LEU A 126 -28.77 -13.87 -13.72
CA LEU A 126 -29.17 -13.93 -12.32
C LEU A 126 -28.39 -15.07 -11.63
N PRO A 127 -27.51 -14.76 -10.67
CA PRO A 127 -26.74 -15.81 -10.01
C PRO A 127 -27.64 -16.71 -9.16
N THR A 128 -27.32 -18.00 -9.11
CA THR A 128 -28.10 -19.02 -8.38
C THR A 128 -27.59 -19.31 -6.98
N THR A 129 -26.68 -18.47 -6.46
CA THR A 129 -26.03 -18.65 -5.15
C THR A 129 -27.05 -18.50 -4.01
N PRO A 130 -27.23 -19.51 -3.13
CA PRO A 130 -28.09 -19.39 -1.96
C PRO A 130 -27.64 -18.26 -1.03
N GLY A 131 -28.59 -17.53 -0.42
CA GLY A 131 -28.28 -16.44 0.50
C GLY A 131 -27.81 -15.12 -0.15
N LEU A 132 -27.61 -15.09 -1.47
CA LEU A 132 -27.14 -13.89 -2.19
C LEU A 132 -28.04 -12.65 -1.95
N GLY A 133 -29.37 -12.82 -1.94
CA GLY A 133 -30.27 -11.70 -1.67
C GLY A 133 -30.06 -11.09 -0.29
N THR A 134 -29.82 -11.92 0.73
CA THR A 134 -29.55 -11.48 2.11
C THR A 134 -28.20 -10.79 2.23
N ALA A 135 -27.16 -11.32 1.55
CA ALA A 135 -25.86 -10.68 1.49
C ALA A 135 -25.95 -9.29 0.82
N LEU A 136 -26.58 -9.20 -0.37
CA LEU A 136 -26.75 -7.92 -1.05
C LEU A 136 -27.56 -6.91 -0.23
N GLN A 137 -28.58 -7.37 0.52
CA GLN A 137 -29.32 -6.52 1.44
C GLN A 137 -28.40 -5.99 2.56
N ALA A 138 -27.58 -6.84 3.17
CA ALA A 138 -26.63 -6.44 4.21
C ALA A 138 -25.57 -5.45 3.71
N VAL A 139 -25.14 -5.54 2.44
CA VAL A 139 -24.30 -4.51 1.82
C VAL A 139 -25.03 -3.18 1.74
N GLY A 140 -26.28 -3.20 1.26
CA GLY A 140 -27.10 -1.99 1.19
C GLY A 140 -27.26 -1.35 2.57
N ASP A 141 -27.51 -2.15 3.59
CA ASP A 141 -27.70 -1.66 4.96
C ASP A 141 -26.39 -1.16 5.59
N ARG A 142 -25.23 -1.72 5.21
CA ARG A 142 -23.90 -1.29 5.69
C ARG A 142 -23.42 0.04 5.09
N TYR A 143 -23.68 0.28 3.81
CA TYR A 143 -23.09 1.41 3.07
C TYR A 143 -24.11 2.49 2.66
N ALA A 144 -25.40 2.28 2.91
CA ALA A 144 -26.39 3.33 2.68
C ALA A 144 -26.38 4.34 3.82
N LEU A 145 -26.38 5.62 3.48
CA LEU A 145 -26.61 6.68 4.46
C LEU A 145 -28.11 6.82 4.72
N HIS A 146 -28.43 7.25 5.93
CA HIS A 146 -29.80 7.46 6.38
C HIS A 146 -29.97 8.84 7.04
N GLY A 147 -31.23 9.28 7.17
CA GLY A 147 -31.57 10.47 7.96
C GLY A 147 -30.80 11.74 7.57
N SER A 148 -30.22 12.39 8.58
CA SER A 148 -29.44 13.63 8.44
C SER A 148 -28.18 13.46 7.62
N ASP A 149 -27.50 12.32 7.74
CA ASP A 149 -26.19 12.08 7.14
C ASP A 149 -26.34 11.95 5.61
N LEU A 150 -27.43 11.31 5.18
CA LEU A 150 -27.80 11.26 3.78
C LEU A 150 -28.09 12.64 3.19
N ALA A 151 -28.80 13.50 3.94
CA ALA A 151 -29.14 14.85 3.50
C ALA A 151 -27.88 15.73 3.37
N ALA A 152 -27.02 15.68 4.39
CA ALA A 152 -25.74 16.41 4.42
C ALA A 152 -24.81 15.99 3.28
N ALA A 153 -24.78 14.70 2.92
CA ALA A 153 -23.94 14.19 1.84
C ALA A 153 -24.54 14.45 0.43
N LEU A 154 -25.85 14.29 0.25
CA LEU A 154 -26.48 14.39 -1.08
C LEU A 154 -26.69 15.83 -1.55
N GLU A 155 -26.99 16.78 -0.65
CA GLU A 155 -27.25 18.17 -1.03
C GLU A 155 -26.07 18.85 -1.77
N PRO A 156 -24.83 18.82 -1.24
CA PRO A 156 -23.67 19.36 -1.96
C PRO A 156 -23.32 18.53 -3.21
N ALA A 157 -23.43 17.20 -3.14
CA ALA A 157 -23.08 16.32 -4.25
C ALA A 157 -24.01 16.49 -5.47
N VAL A 158 -25.31 16.72 -5.25
CA VAL A 158 -26.27 17.03 -6.33
C VAL A 158 -25.97 18.39 -6.96
N ALA A 159 -25.60 19.38 -6.14
CA ALA A 159 -25.26 20.73 -6.63
C ALA A 159 -23.97 20.76 -7.47
N GLN A 160 -23.02 19.87 -7.18
CA GLN A 160 -21.73 19.77 -7.87
C GLN A 160 -21.73 18.74 -9.01
N ALA A 161 -22.82 18.00 -9.22
CA ALA A 161 -22.88 16.97 -10.24
C ALA A 161 -22.73 17.58 -11.65
N PRO A 162 -21.78 17.11 -12.48
CA PRO A 162 -21.58 17.65 -13.82
C PRO A 162 -22.83 17.42 -14.68
N SER A 163 -23.28 18.47 -15.38
CA SER A 163 -24.41 18.40 -16.30
C SER A 163 -24.13 17.36 -17.39
N GLU A 164 -25.05 16.42 -17.61
CA GLU A 164 -24.88 15.40 -18.66
C GLU A 164 -24.69 16.12 -20.01
N PRO A 165 -23.61 15.82 -20.79
CA PRO A 165 -23.50 16.38 -22.12
C PRO A 165 -24.70 15.90 -22.94
N PRO A 166 -25.38 16.78 -23.71
CA PRO A 166 -26.60 16.42 -24.41
C PRO A 166 -26.32 15.20 -25.31
N GLY A 167 -27.14 14.16 -25.14
CA GLY A 167 -27.08 12.93 -25.94
C GLY A 167 -27.42 13.20 -27.40
N GLY A 168 -26.45 13.67 -28.17
CA GLY A 168 -26.60 14.02 -29.58
C GLY A 168 -25.30 13.88 -30.35
N ASP A 169 -25.25 12.88 -31.22
CA ASP A 169 -24.35 12.74 -32.38
C ASP A 169 -22.83 12.89 -32.18
N ARG A 170 -22.21 11.77 -31.77
CA ARG A 170 -20.75 11.52 -31.66
C ARG A 170 -19.92 11.69 -32.95
N ARG A 171 -20.45 12.24 -34.04
CA ARG A 171 -19.73 12.38 -35.34
C ARG A 171 -19.40 13.82 -35.76
N ARG A 172 -19.73 14.85 -34.97
CA ARG A 172 -19.54 16.26 -35.40
C ARG A 172 -18.73 17.17 -34.47
N TRP A 173 -18.24 16.71 -33.33
CA TRP A 173 -17.57 17.60 -32.35
C TRP A 173 -16.05 17.77 -32.54
N TRP A 174 -15.40 17.01 -33.42
CA TRP A 174 -13.94 17.07 -33.64
C TRP A 174 -13.41 18.36 -34.33
N TRP A 175 -14.21 19.42 -34.47
CA TRP A 175 -13.81 20.64 -35.21
C TRP A 175 -14.01 21.99 -34.48
N VAL A 176 -14.29 22.03 -33.18
CA VAL A 176 -14.41 23.34 -32.46
C VAL A 176 -13.62 23.38 -31.16
N ALA A 177 -12.34 23.02 -31.22
CA ALA A 177 -11.35 23.36 -30.20
C ALA A 177 -10.24 24.20 -30.85
N ALA A 178 -10.60 25.40 -31.32
CA ALA A 178 -9.66 26.43 -31.75
C ALA A 178 -10.34 27.80 -31.68
N ALA A 179 -10.41 28.36 -30.47
CA ALA A 179 -10.38 29.80 -30.16
C ALA A 179 -11.00 30.05 -28.78
N VAL A 180 -10.17 30.40 -27.80
CA VAL A 180 -10.16 31.71 -27.08
C VAL A 180 -9.42 31.49 -25.74
N VAL A 181 -8.26 32.15 -25.64
CA VAL A 181 -7.51 32.46 -24.40
C VAL A 181 -7.74 33.98 -24.14
N PRO A 182 -7.25 34.63 -23.06
CA PRO A 182 -7.74 34.78 -21.68
C PRO A 182 -8.09 36.25 -21.31
N VAL A 183 -8.99 36.50 -20.34
CA VAL A 183 -9.20 37.81 -19.63
C VAL A 183 -9.97 37.49 -18.33
N ALA A 184 -9.70 37.93 -17.09
CA ALA A 184 -8.83 38.94 -16.51
C ALA A 184 -8.53 38.62 -15.03
N LEU A 185 -7.32 39.02 -14.63
CA LEU A 185 -6.92 39.37 -13.26
C LEU A 185 -7.50 40.76 -12.87
N LEU A 186 -7.78 40.91 -11.55
CA LEU A 186 -7.90 42.15 -10.75
C LEU A 186 -9.18 43.00 -10.81
N VAL A 187 -10.00 42.94 -9.75
CA VAL A 187 -10.38 44.09 -8.89
C VAL A 187 -10.64 43.57 -7.47
N GLY A 188 -9.94 44.15 -6.49
CA GLY A 188 -10.13 43.85 -5.06
C GLY A 188 -11.06 44.81 -4.32
N TYR A 189 -11.00 44.66 -2.98
CA TYR A 189 -11.49 45.50 -1.89
C TYR A 189 -12.82 45.15 -1.19
N ALA A 190 -12.63 44.63 0.03
CA ALA A 190 -13.26 44.99 1.31
C ALA A 190 -14.78 44.86 1.50
N LEU A 191 -15.16 43.97 2.42
CA LEU A 191 -15.86 44.38 3.64
C LEU A 191 -15.34 43.58 4.84
N SER A 192 -14.61 44.29 5.70
CA SER A 192 -14.47 44.00 7.12
C SER A 192 -15.86 43.96 7.76
N VAL A 193 -16.15 42.91 8.53
CA VAL A 193 -17.12 43.00 9.62
C VAL A 193 -16.35 42.72 10.90
N ASP A 194 -16.13 43.82 11.63
CA ASP A 194 -15.68 43.84 13.02
C ASP A 194 -16.44 42.78 13.83
N ARG A 195 -15.71 41.90 14.51
CA ARG A 195 -16.19 41.30 15.74
C ARG A 195 -15.13 41.56 16.80
N ASP A 196 -15.44 42.54 17.65
CA ASP A 196 -14.72 42.87 18.86
C ASP A 196 -14.57 41.63 19.74
N GLU A 197 -13.36 41.08 19.83
CA GLU A 197 -12.93 40.25 20.96
C GLU A 197 -12.05 41.09 21.88
N PRO A 198 -12.34 41.13 23.20
CA PRO A 198 -11.63 41.99 24.12
C PRO A 198 -10.23 41.45 24.40
N ALA A 199 -9.25 42.33 24.19
CA ALA A 199 -7.88 42.16 24.65
C ALA A 199 -7.80 42.02 26.18
N GLY A 200 -7.05 41.01 26.62
CA GLY A 200 -6.52 40.87 27.96
C GLY A 200 -5.31 39.92 27.92
N PRO A 201 -4.07 40.41 28.15
CA PRO A 201 -2.83 39.64 28.07
C PRO A 201 -2.38 39.11 29.44
N ASP A 202 -1.58 38.04 29.43
CA ASP A 202 -0.43 37.69 30.29
C ASP A 202 -0.33 36.17 30.42
N GLU A 203 0.62 35.56 29.72
CA GLU A 203 1.96 35.18 30.22
C GLU A 203 1.95 33.85 31.00
N ALA A 204 2.52 32.82 30.37
CA ALA A 204 3.61 32.04 30.97
C ALA A 204 4.29 31.19 29.89
N ALA A 205 5.49 31.61 29.49
CA ALA A 205 6.48 30.69 28.95
C ALA A 205 6.91 29.70 30.03
N PRO A 206 7.37 28.50 29.64
CA PRO A 206 8.53 27.91 30.28
C PRO A 206 9.64 27.71 29.25
N SER A 207 10.69 28.51 29.42
CA SER A 207 12.03 28.24 28.93
C SER A 207 12.71 27.19 29.82
N GLY A 208 13.08 26.05 29.24
CA GLY A 208 13.95 25.04 29.84
C GLY A 208 14.28 23.92 28.83
N PRO A 209 15.51 23.35 28.84
CA PRO A 209 15.88 22.26 27.94
C PRO A 209 15.44 20.92 28.54
N GLY A 210 14.77 20.10 27.73
CA GLY A 210 14.42 18.71 28.06
C GLY A 210 12.94 18.40 27.86
N VAL A 211 12.67 17.54 26.88
CA VAL A 211 11.42 16.82 26.63
C VAL A 211 10.18 17.71 26.52
N VAL A 212 9.77 18.01 25.28
CA VAL A 212 8.39 18.45 25.02
C VAL A 212 7.48 17.31 25.51
N GLN A 213 6.71 17.58 26.56
CA GLN A 213 5.64 16.70 27.00
C GLN A 213 4.72 16.46 25.82
N VAL A 214 4.65 15.21 25.36
CA VAL A 214 3.44 14.69 24.73
C VAL A 214 2.34 14.96 25.76
N GLY A 215 1.54 16.01 25.57
CA GLY A 215 0.32 16.19 26.36
C GLY A 215 -0.47 14.89 26.24
N ALA A 216 -1.17 14.47 27.30
CA ALA A 216 -1.95 13.22 27.27
C ALA A 216 -2.82 13.22 26.01
N VAL A 217 -2.38 12.46 25.01
CA VAL A 217 -3.03 12.39 23.70
C VAL A 217 -4.26 11.54 23.95
N ASP A 218 -5.43 12.14 23.89
CA ASP A 218 -6.68 11.39 23.94
C ASP A 218 -6.88 10.69 22.58
N LEU A 219 -6.85 9.37 22.59
CA LEU A 219 -7.03 8.53 21.41
C LEU A 219 -8.50 8.09 21.22
N GLY A 220 -9.44 8.63 22.00
CA GLY A 220 -10.88 8.44 21.80
C GLY A 220 -11.30 8.89 20.40
N GLU A 221 -10.84 10.07 19.95
CA GLU A 221 -11.07 10.55 18.56
C GLU A 221 -10.40 9.67 17.49
N ALA A 222 -9.37 8.89 17.86
CA ALA A 222 -8.73 7.90 16.99
C ALA A 222 -9.44 6.54 16.99
N GLY A 223 -10.59 6.44 17.68
CA GLY A 223 -11.48 5.28 17.69
C GLY A 223 -11.35 4.37 18.91
N PHE A 224 -10.53 4.71 19.91
CA PHE A 224 -10.36 3.90 21.13
C PHE A 224 -11.46 4.13 22.19
N GLU A 225 -12.72 4.06 21.76
CA GLU A 225 -13.89 4.14 22.63
C GLU A 225 -14.63 2.80 22.65
N LEU A 226 -15.11 2.40 23.83
CA LEU A 226 -16.02 1.26 23.93
C LEU A 226 -17.33 1.57 23.21
N ASP A 227 -17.93 0.56 22.56
CA ASP A 227 -19.22 0.73 21.92
C ASP A 227 -20.40 0.78 22.92
N GLU A 228 -21.63 0.94 22.42
CA GLU A 228 -22.84 1.01 23.27
C GLU A 228 -23.07 -0.24 24.14
N ASP A 229 -22.48 -1.38 23.76
CA ASP A 229 -22.57 -2.65 24.48
C ASP A 229 -21.39 -2.84 25.47
N GLY A 230 -20.45 -1.89 25.51
CA GLY A 230 -19.24 -1.94 26.34
C GLY A 230 -18.13 -2.81 25.75
N GLU A 231 -18.22 -3.18 24.46
CA GLU A 231 -17.17 -3.93 23.80
C GLU A 231 -16.03 -3.02 23.30
N PRO A 232 -14.76 -3.48 23.34
CA PRO A 232 -13.67 -2.76 22.71
C PRO A 232 -13.89 -2.60 21.20
N PRO A 233 -13.45 -1.49 20.59
CA PRO A 233 -13.68 -1.22 19.17
C PRO A 233 -13.05 -2.32 18.30
N ARG A 234 -13.71 -2.69 17.19
CA ARG A 234 -13.16 -3.72 16.27
C ARG A 234 -11.91 -3.25 15.53
N GLY A 235 -11.74 -1.94 15.35
CA GLY A 235 -10.52 -1.33 14.86
C GLY A 235 -10.43 0.12 15.30
N ALA A 236 -9.22 0.57 15.62
CA ALA A 236 -8.91 1.91 16.11
C ALA A 236 -7.47 2.25 15.75
N ALA A 237 -7.24 3.49 15.30
CA ALA A 237 -5.89 4.01 15.02
C ALA A 237 -5.03 3.11 14.09
N GLY A 238 -5.63 2.49 13.08
CA GLY A 238 -4.96 1.57 12.15
C GLY A 238 -4.68 0.16 12.72
N LEU A 239 -5.16 -0.13 13.93
CA LEU A 239 -5.08 -1.45 14.55
C LEU A 239 -6.45 -2.15 14.49
N THR A 240 -6.45 -3.47 14.38
CA THR A 240 -7.63 -4.33 14.40
C THR A 240 -7.65 -5.19 15.66
N ARG A 241 -8.82 -5.28 16.29
CA ARG A 241 -9.06 -6.11 17.47
C ARG A 241 -9.00 -7.58 17.10
N MET A 242 -8.08 -8.31 17.72
CA MET A 242 -7.89 -9.74 17.56
C MET A 242 -8.68 -10.54 18.58
N GLU A 243 -8.64 -10.10 19.83
CA GLU A 243 -9.22 -10.81 20.97
C GLU A 243 -9.79 -9.82 21.97
N THR A 244 -10.86 -10.23 22.66
CA THR A 244 -11.46 -9.48 23.76
C THR A 244 -11.57 -10.39 24.97
N LEU A 245 -11.16 -9.90 26.14
CA LEU A 245 -11.22 -10.65 27.38
C LEU A 245 -11.92 -9.85 28.47
N GLU A 246 -13.02 -10.38 28.99
CA GLU A 246 -13.69 -9.87 30.18
C GLU A 246 -12.97 -10.36 31.44
N LEU A 247 -12.62 -9.43 32.32
CA LEU A 247 -11.87 -9.68 33.54
C LEU A 247 -12.74 -9.37 34.75
N THR A 248 -12.78 -10.32 35.69
CA THR A 248 -13.49 -10.15 36.96
C THR A 248 -12.51 -9.77 38.08
N PRO A 249 -12.94 -8.95 39.05
CA PRO A 249 -12.08 -8.54 40.15
C PRO A 249 -11.45 -9.73 40.88
N GLY A 250 -10.11 -9.75 40.97
CA GLY A 250 -9.35 -10.79 41.68
C GLY A 250 -9.25 -12.14 40.97
N GLY A 251 -9.76 -12.27 39.75
CA GLY A 251 -9.51 -13.42 38.87
C GLY A 251 -8.23 -13.25 38.05
N SER A 252 -7.66 -14.37 37.61
CA SER A 252 -6.73 -14.39 36.48
C SER A 252 -7.35 -15.15 35.31
N ALA A 253 -6.93 -14.78 34.10
CA ALA A 253 -7.41 -15.36 32.86
C ALA A 253 -6.24 -15.59 31.90
N ASP A 254 -6.26 -16.74 31.23
CA ASP A 254 -5.28 -17.09 30.22
C ASP A 254 -5.66 -16.45 28.87
N LEU A 255 -4.67 -15.92 28.17
CA LEU A 255 -4.78 -15.26 26.88
C LEU A 255 -3.78 -15.89 25.91
N ALA A 256 -4.28 -16.38 24.78
CA ALA A 256 -3.43 -16.83 23.68
C ALA A 256 -3.15 -15.66 22.74
N LEU A 257 -1.89 -15.30 22.58
CA LEU A 257 -1.44 -14.31 21.61
C LEU A 257 -1.16 -15.03 20.29
N ASN A 258 -1.83 -14.61 19.22
CA ASN A 258 -1.59 -15.15 17.88
C ASN A 258 -2.02 -14.15 16.81
N THR A 259 -1.06 -13.38 16.29
CA THR A 259 -1.30 -12.41 15.20
C THR A 259 -1.15 -12.98 13.80
N VAL A 260 -0.91 -14.30 13.65
CA VAL A 260 -0.68 -14.96 12.36
C VAL A 260 -1.87 -14.82 11.38
N ASP A 261 -3.07 -14.51 11.87
CA ASP A 261 -4.27 -14.30 11.04
C ASP A 261 -4.37 -12.88 10.42
N ALA A 262 -3.45 -11.95 10.73
CA ALA A 262 -3.36 -10.62 10.11
C ALA A 262 -2.62 -10.65 8.75
N ARG A 263 -3.12 -11.51 7.88
CA ARG A 263 -3.05 -11.64 6.40
C ARG A 263 -1.78 -11.41 5.55
N PHE A 264 -0.72 -10.67 5.90
CA PHE A 264 0.41 -10.49 4.94
C PHE A 264 1.84 -10.34 5.52
N GLY A 265 2.16 -11.00 6.63
CA GLY A 265 3.55 -11.08 7.11
C GLY A 265 3.61 -10.85 8.61
N GLY A 266 4.29 -11.74 9.33
CA GLY A 266 4.27 -11.82 10.79
C GLY A 266 4.45 -10.46 11.45
N GLN A 267 3.51 -10.08 12.30
CA GLN A 267 3.61 -8.85 13.08
C GLN A 267 4.76 -8.96 14.06
N VAL A 268 5.41 -7.81 14.32
CA VAL A 268 6.49 -7.73 15.29
C VAL A 268 5.95 -7.70 16.73
N ALA A 269 4.82 -7.00 16.94
CA ALA A 269 4.15 -6.88 18.23
C ALA A 269 2.62 -6.82 18.09
N SER A 270 1.93 -7.11 19.19
CA SER A 270 0.51 -6.81 19.41
C SER A 270 0.37 -5.74 20.49
N PHE A 271 -0.81 -5.12 20.63
CA PHE A 271 -1.05 -4.02 21.56
C PHE A 271 -2.27 -4.30 22.42
N ALA A 272 -2.13 -4.13 23.73
CA ALA A 272 -3.23 -4.29 24.68
C ALA A 272 -3.72 -2.92 25.17
N VAL A 273 -5.05 -2.79 25.29
CA VAL A 273 -5.72 -1.67 25.96
C VAL A 273 -6.72 -2.24 26.95
N LEU A 274 -6.71 -1.73 28.18
CA LEU A 274 -7.57 -2.17 29.26
C LEU A 274 -8.55 -1.06 29.68
N TRP A 275 -9.84 -1.36 29.64
CA TRP A 275 -10.88 -0.49 30.17
C TRP A 275 -11.42 -1.05 31.49
N CYS A 276 -11.60 -0.20 32.48
CA CYS A 276 -12.02 -0.58 33.83
C CYS A 276 -13.14 0.34 34.32
N ASP A 277 -14.07 -0.21 35.10
CA ASP A 277 -15.01 0.60 35.86
C ASP A 277 -14.24 1.33 36.97
N MET A 278 -14.10 2.65 36.84
CA MET A 278 -13.27 3.43 37.74
C MET A 278 -13.97 3.72 39.07
N PRO A 279 -13.27 3.63 40.21
CA PRO A 279 -13.76 4.15 41.47
C PRO A 279 -13.89 5.69 41.43
N PRO A 280 -14.64 6.31 42.35
CA PRO A 280 -14.72 7.77 42.43
C PRO A 280 -13.33 8.43 42.58
N ALA A 281 -12.94 9.26 41.61
CA ALA A 281 -11.59 9.84 41.51
C ALA A 281 -11.17 10.70 42.72
N ASP A 282 -12.13 11.24 43.47
CA ASP A 282 -11.88 12.11 44.64
C ASP A 282 -11.70 11.33 45.97
N ASP A 283 -11.79 9.99 45.97
CA ASP A 283 -11.61 9.19 47.18
C ASP A 283 -10.16 8.68 47.33
N PRO A 284 -9.33 9.30 48.18
CA PRO A 284 -7.93 8.89 48.36
C PRO A 284 -7.77 7.55 49.10
N ALA A 285 -8.86 6.92 49.53
CA ALA A 285 -8.84 5.60 50.15
C ALA A 285 -8.98 4.45 49.13
N LEU A 286 -9.22 4.77 47.86
CA LEU A 286 -9.37 3.80 46.77
C LEU A 286 -8.17 3.85 45.83
N ASP A 287 -7.58 2.70 45.56
CA ASP A 287 -6.50 2.57 44.59
C ASP A 287 -7.08 2.41 43.18
N SER A 288 -6.59 3.19 42.20
CA SER A 288 -7.01 3.04 40.81
C SER A 288 -6.73 1.62 40.30
N PRO A 289 -7.68 1.00 39.57
CA PRO A 289 -7.46 -0.32 39.02
C PRO A 289 -6.33 -0.29 37.98
N VAL A 290 -5.55 -1.37 37.92
CA VAL A 290 -4.54 -1.61 36.89
C VAL A 290 -4.53 -3.10 36.52
N GLY A 291 -4.32 -3.39 35.24
CA GLY A 291 -4.06 -4.74 34.79
C GLY A 291 -2.59 -5.11 34.96
N GLU A 292 -2.34 -6.39 35.18
CA GLU A 292 -1.02 -6.97 35.03
C GLU A 292 -1.12 -8.12 34.05
N ILE A 293 -0.27 -8.10 33.02
CA ILE A 293 -0.14 -9.17 32.04
C ILE A 293 1.24 -9.79 32.16
N THR A 294 1.29 -11.10 32.38
CA THR A 294 2.53 -11.86 32.48
C THR A 294 2.73 -12.66 31.20
N VAL A 295 3.81 -12.36 30.48
CA VAL A 295 4.18 -12.99 29.21
C VAL A 295 5.66 -13.35 29.24
N GLU A 296 6.01 -14.58 28.86
CA GLU A 296 7.39 -15.09 28.91
C GLU A 296 8.09 -14.91 30.28
N GLY A 297 7.32 -14.93 31.38
CA GLY A 297 7.83 -14.71 32.73
C GLY A 297 8.15 -13.25 33.08
N SER A 298 7.84 -12.30 32.19
CA SER A 298 7.88 -10.85 32.44
C SER A 298 6.48 -10.32 32.71
N THR A 299 6.29 -9.53 33.75
CA THR A 299 4.99 -8.89 34.08
C THR A 299 5.00 -7.43 33.65
N LEU A 300 4.04 -7.05 32.82
CA LEU A 300 3.79 -5.69 32.38
C LEU A 300 2.55 -5.13 33.09
N THR A 301 2.53 -3.83 33.30
CA THR A 301 1.36 -3.12 33.83
C THR A 301 0.54 -2.54 32.68
N LEU A 302 -0.76 -2.74 32.72
CA LEU A 302 -1.75 -2.16 31.81
C LEU A 302 -2.52 -1.06 32.58
N PRO A 303 -2.27 0.23 32.31
CA PRO A 303 -3.07 1.31 32.86
C PRO A 303 -4.54 1.17 32.45
N CYS A 304 -5.47 1.41 33.38
CA CYS A 304 -6.89 1.36 33.08
C CYS A 304 -7.37 2.69 32.47
N ALA A 305 -7.96 2.62 31.28
CA ALA A 305 -8.88 3.64 30.80
C ALA A 305 -10.26 3.46 31.46
N GLY A 306 -11.03 4.53 31.59
CA GLY A 306 -12.37 4.45 32.15
C GLY A 306 -13.38 3.90 31.15
N THR A 307 -14.21 2.95 31.56
CA THR A 307 -15.36 2.47 30.76
C THR A 307 -16.36 3.59 30.44
N ALA A 308 -16.43 4.61 31.29
CA ALA A 308 -17.24 5.82 31.08
C ALA A 308 -16.53 6.93 30.30
N GLY A 309 -15.33 6.67 29.76
CA GLY A 309 -14.53 7.61 28.98
C GLY A 309 -13.47 8.40 29.77
N GLU A 310 -13.42 8.27 31.10
CA GLU A 310 -12.47 8.99 31.95
C GLU A 310 -11.78 8.05 32.96
N PRO A 311 -10.44 7.93 32.96
CA PRO A 311 -9.51 8.57 32.02
C PRO A 311 -9.67 8.03 30.60
N ALA A 312 -9.52 8.90 29.61
CA ALA A 312 -9.55 8.49 28.20
C ALA A 312 -8.33 7.63 27.84
N VAL A 313 -8.45 6.83 26.77
CA VAL A 313 -7.35 6.00 26.28
C VAL A 313 -6.26 6.92 25.73
N GLY A 314 -5.08 6.90 26.34
CA GLY A 314 -3.90 7.61 25.86
C GLY A 314 -2.83 6.68 25.27
N LEU A 315 -1.76 7.25 24.72
CA LEU A 315 -0.60 6.48 24.22
C LEU A 315 0.04 5.60 25.29
N ASP A 316 0.00 6.03 26.56
CA ASP A 316 0.47 5.26 27.72
C ASP A 316 -0.45 4.11 28.13
N HIS A 317 -1.67 4.05 27.60
CA HIS A 317 -2.63 2.96 27.81
C HIS A 317 -2.51 1.85 26.76
N LEU A 318 -1.80 2.10 25.65
CA LEU A 318 -1.47 1.07 24.66
C LEU A 318 -0.15 0.41 25.06
N VAL A 319 -0.21 -0.87 25.44
CA VAL A 319 0.97 -1.61 25.89
C VAL A 319 1.35 -2.67 24.86
N ALA A 320 2.60 -2.62 24.40
CA ALA A 320 3.15 -3.61 23.48
C ALA A 320 3.23 -5.00 24.12
N LEU A 321 2.94 -6.03 23.33
CA LEU A 321 2.97 -7.44 23.67
C LEU A 321 3.64 -8.22 22.53
N PRO A 322 4.19 -9.42 22.78
CA PRO A 322 4.70 -10.24 21.70
C PRO A 322 3.59 -10.61 20.71
N ALA A 323 3.97 -10.82 19.45
CA ALA A 323 3.05 -11.20 18.38
C ALA A 323 2.42 -12.60 18.57
N SER A 324 3.12 -13.49 19.29
CA SER A 324 2.60 -14.82 19.62
C SER A 324 3.06 -15.29 20.99
N GLY A 325 2.30 -16.21 21.60
CA GLY A 325 2.64 -16.80 22.89
C GLY A 325 1.44 -17.02 23.80
N GLU A 326 1.71 -17.35 25.06
CA GLU A 326 0.71 -17.45 26.11
C GLU A 326 0.96 -16.35 27.15
N ALA A 327 -0.11 -15.69 27.58
CA ALA A 327 -0.08 -14.65 28.59
C ALA A 327 -1.14 -14.92 29.68
N GLU A 328 -0.84 -14.52 30.92
CA GLU A 328 -1.81 -14.54 32.02
C GLU A 328 -2.13 -13.08 32.41
N VAL A 329 -3.41 -12.73 32.43
CA VAL A 329 -3.88 -11.38 32.77
C VAL A 329 -4.64 -11.40 34.10
N ARG A 330 -4.36 -10.42 34.95
CA ARG A 330 -5.09 -10.17 36.21
C ARG A 330 -5.35 -8.69 36.40
N VAL A 331 -6.45 -8.33 37.05
CA VAL A 331 -6.72 -6.94 37.46
C VAL A 331 -6.49 -6.78 38.95
N THR A 332 -5.83 -5.70 39.32
CA THR A 332 -5.52 -5.31 40.70
C THR A 332 -6.04 -3.89 40.97
N GLY A 333 -6.07 -3.49 42.24
CA GLY A 333 -6.70 -2.23 42.67
C GLY A 333 -8.19 -2.37 42.99
N ASP A 334 -8.85 -1.24 43.25
CA ASP A 334 -10.25 -1.22 43.68
C ASP A 334 -11.19 -1.02 42.48
N LEU A 335 -11.92 -2.08 42.13
CA LEU A 335 -13.07 -2.01 41.22
C LEU A 335 -14.37 -1.86 42.03
N PRO A 336 -15.39 -1.16 41.49
CA PRO A 336 -16.73 -1.16 42.07
C PRO A 336 -17.27 -2.59 42.27
N PRO A 337 -18.15 -2.85 43.26
CA PRO A 337 -18.60 -4.21 43.60
C PRO A 337 -19.29 -4.98 42.46
N ASP A 338 -19.95 -4.25 41.55
CA ASP A 338 -20.59 -4.78 40.34
C ASP A 338 -19.82 -4.38 39.07
N GLY A 339 -18.60 -3.84 39.23
CA GLY A 339 -17.75 -3.36 38.15
C GLY A 339 -16.89 -4.46 37.56
N GLY A 340 -16.53 -4.28 36.29
CA GLY A 340 -15.67 -5.16 35.53
C GLY A 340 -14.50 -4.43 34.88
N ALA A 341 -13.70 -5.20 34.17
CA ALA A 341 -12.71 -4.68 33.25
C ALA A 341 -12.77 -5.49 31.95
N VAL A 342 -12.47 -4.84 30.83
CA VAL A 342 -12.41 -5.47 29.52
C VAL A 342 -11.09 -5.13 28.86
N LEU A 343 -10.40 -6.17 28.42
CA LEU A 343 -9.14 -6.07 27.69
C LEU A 343 -9.41 -6.25 26.20
N GLY A 344 -8.94 -5.33 25.38
CA GLY A 344 -8.83 -5.51 23.93
C GLY A 344 -7.38 -5.77 23.53
N VAL A 345 -7.15 -6.79 22.72
CA VAL A 345 -5.84 -7.07 22.10
C VAL A 345 -5.93 -6.73 20.62
N TYR A 346 -5.00 -5.92 20.16
CA TYR A 346 -4.97 -5.31 18.85
C TYR A 346 -3.71 -5.69 18.09
N ALA A 347 -3.84 -5.72 16.77
CA ALA A 347 -2.83 -6.12 15.81
C ALA A 347 -2.84 -5.11 14.65
N GLN A 348 -1.70 -4.88 14.02
CA GLN A 348 -1.64 -4.02 12.84
C GLN A 348 -2.49 -4.60 11.70
N THR A 349 -3.10 -3.75 10.88
CA THR A 349 -3.67 -4.15 9.60
C THR A 349 -3.02 -3.38 8.47
N ASP A 350 -3.04 -3.94 7.26
CA ASP A 350 -2.52 -3.29 6.03
C ASP A 350 -3.30 -2.01 5.64
N ASP A 351 -4.35 -1.69 6.37
CA ASP A 351 -5.14 -0.48 6.16
C ASP A 351 -4.36 0.74 6.69
N MET A 352 -3.54 1.30 5.80
CA MET A 352 -2.97 2.65 5.92
C MET A 352 -4.06 3.63 6.36
N ALA A 353 -3.86 4.24 7.53
CA ALA A 353 -4.61 5.33 8.17
C ALA A 353 -6.09 5.54 7.77
N VAL A 354 -6.97 5.34 8.75
CA VAL A 354 -8.40 5.69 8.66
C VAL A 354 -8.56 7.22 8.67
N GLU A 355 -9.13 7.76 7.58
CA GLU A 355 -9.73 9.10 7.48
C GLU A 355 -10.66 9.36 8.70
N PRO A 356 -10.63 10.56 9.31
CA PRO A 356 -10.84 11.81 8.59
C PRO A 356 -9.65 12.78 8.68
N PHE A 357 -9.37 13.42 7.55
CA PHE A 357 -8.54 14.61 7.52
C PHE A 357 -9.20 15.73 8.34
N PRO A 358 -8.47 16.45 9.20
CA PRO A 358 -9.03 17.61 9.88
C PRO A 358 -9.45 18.68 8.87
N ASP A 359 -10.62 19.29 9.08
CA ASP A 359 -11.03 20.49 8.36
C ASP A 359 -10.17 21.68 8.81
N GLY A 360 -9.22 22.14 8.00
CA GLY A 360 -8.46 23.36 8.31
C GLY A 360 -7.11 23.54 7.61
N ASP A 361 -6.52 24.72 7.81
CA ASP A 361 -5.21 25.13 7.27
C ASP A 361 -4.09 24.89 8.31
N LEU A 362 -4.05 23.70 8.93
CA LEU A 362 -2.90 23.28 9.74
C LEU A 362 -1.75 22.91 8.81
N THR A 363 -1.26 23.90 8.05
CA THR A 363 -0.07 23.83 7.20
C THR A 363 1.10 24.58 7.86
N ALA A 364 0.82 25.46 8.82
CA ALA A 364 1.83 26.17 9.59
C ALA A 364 2.30 25.35 10.79
N GLY A 365 3.46 24.68 10.62
CA GLY A 365 4.13 23.97 11.70
C GLY A 365 4.73 24.90 12.79
N PRO A 366 5.33 24.32 13.84
CA PRO A 366 5.97 25.07 14.92
C PRO A 366 7.09 25.99 14.39
N PRO A 367 7.47 27.03 15.15
CA PRO A 367 8.63 27.85 14.81
C PRO A 367 9.89 26.98 14.65
N VAL A 368 10.62 27.22 13.56
CA VAL A 368 11.89 26.53 13.28
C VAL A 368 13.00 27.16 14.13
N PRO A 369 13.78 26.38 14.91
CA PRO A 369 14.94 26.90 15.64
C PRO A 369 15.98 27.53 14.71
N GLU A 370 16.71 28.55 15.18
CA GLU A 370 17.72 29.25 14.36
C GLU A 370 18.87 28.35 13.91
N ASP A 371 19.17 27.30 14.67
CA ASP A 371 20.24 26.33 14.44
C ASP A 371 19.73 25.04 13.78
N ALA A 372 18.66 25.12 13.00
CA ALA A 372 18.04 23.96 12.40
C ALA A 372 17.79 24.14 10.88
N VAL A 373 17.67 23.02 10.18
CA VAL A 373 17.39 22.97 8.74
C VAL A 373 16.03 22.32 8.51
N VAL A 374 15.16 22.99 7.76
CA VAL A 374 13.88 22.41 7.33
C VAL A 374 14.14 21.50 6.14
N VAL A 375 13.48 20.35 6.11
CA VAL A 375 13.43 19.46 4.94
C VAL A 375 12.23 19.89 4.10
N ASP A 376 12.46 20.60 3.00
CA ASP A 376 11.38 21.17 2.17
C ASP A 376 11.59 21.00 0.66
N GLU A 377 12.73 20.45 0.23
CA GLU A 377 12.99 20.19 -1.17
C GLU A 377 12.28 18.90 -1.63
N ALA A 378 11.50 19.01 -2.71
CA ALA A 378 10.76 17.88 -3.26
C ALA A 378 11.71 16.79 -3.78
N GLY A 379 11.45 15.55 -3.38
CA GLY A 379 12.08 14.34 -3.91
C GLY A 379 11.21 13.66 -4.97
N ALA A 380 11.76 12.66 -5.64
CA ALA A 380 10.99 11.84 -6.57
C ALA A 380 9.97 10.96 -5.82
N VAL A 381 8.71 11.00 -6.27
CA VAL A 381 7.60 10.20 -5.72
C VAL A 381 7.84 8.72 -6.01
N MET A 382 7.72 7.87 -4.99
CA MET A 382 7.89 6.43 -5.17
C MET A 382 6.65 5.81 -5.85
N PRO A 383 6.80 4.86 -6.78
CA PRO A 383 5.67 4.28 -7.51
C PRO A 383 4.87 3.26 -6.68
N PHE A 384 5.43 2.75 -5.58
CA PHE A 384 4.80 1.74 -4.72
C PHE A 384 4.27 2.28 -3.39
N ASP A 385 4.64 3.52 -3.04
CA ASP A 385 4.15 4.21 -1.85
C ASP A 385 3.43 5.49 -2.33
N PRO A 386 2.11 5.66 -2.12
CA PRO A 386 1.38 6.83 -2.57
C PRO A 386 1.82 8.14 -1.88
N GLY A 387 2.83 8.10 -1.01
CA GLY A 387 3.39 9.25 -0.33
C GLY A 387 4.19 10.21 -1.21
N ASP A 388 4.01 11.50 -0.95
CA ASP A 388 4.94 12.55 -1.33
C ASP A 388 6.30 12.33 -0.63
N ARG A 389 7.38 12.77 -1.28
CA ARG A 389 8.75 12.68 -0.77
C ARG A 389 9.41 14.05 -0.66
N LEU A 390 10.11 14.29 0.44
CA LEU A 390 11.03 15.43 0.60
C LEU A 390 12.44 14.91 0.84
N VAL A 391 13.45 15.63 0.34
CA VAL A 391 14.86 15.27 0.46
C VAL A 391 15.66 16.53 0.71
N GLN A 392 16.51 16.56 1.74
CA GLN A 392 17.34 17.70 2.07
C GLN A 392 18.76 17.29 2.47
N PRO A 393 19.79 17.72 1.74
CA PRO A 393 21.17 17.62 2.20
C PRO A 393 21.43 18.52 3.40
N VAL A 394 22.10 17.98 4.41
CA VAL A 394 22.42 18.66 5.67
C VAL A 394 23.83 18.30 6.14
N GLU A 395 24.40 19.13 7.02
CA GLU A 395 25.52 18.74 7.87
C GLU A 395 25.08 18.56 9.32
N LEU A 396 24.98 17.30 9.75
CA LEU A 396 24.57 16.90 11.09
C LEU A 396 25.70 17.09 12.08
N SER A 397 25.37 17.44 13.32
CA SER A 397 26.28 17.46 14.47
C SER A 397 26.07 16.22 15.34
N PRO A 398 26.95 15.91 16.32
CA PRO A 398 26.80 14.74 17.18
C PRO A 398 25.58 14.82 18.12
N THR A 399 24.95 15.98 18.21
CA THR A 399 23.80 16.28 19.06
C THR A 399 22.56 16.64 18.25
N SER A 400 22.60 16.41 16.93
CA SER A 400 21.46 16.63 16.05
C SER A 400 20.35 15.61 16.32
N THR A 401 19.11 16.10 16.28
CA THR A 401 17.87 15.31 16.35
C THR A 401 16.99 15.65 15.15
N ILE A 402 16.00 14.81 14.90
CA ILE A 402 14.97 15.07 13.88
C ILE A 402 13.66 15.40 14.60
N ARG A 403 13.18 16.63 14.42
CA ARG A 403 11.84 17.03 14.87
C ARG A 403 10.86 16.89 13.73
N VAL A 404 9.81 16.11 13.94
CA VAL A 404 8.71 15.88 13.00
C VAL A 404 7.44 16.49 13.57
N TRP A 405 6.73 17.24 12.74
CA TRP A 405 5.39 17.74 13.04
C TRP A 405 4.46 17.38 11.90
N SER A 406 3.23 17.00 12.23
CA SER A 406 2.18 16.75 11.25
C SER A 406 0.91 17.48 11.65
N GLY A 407 0.37 18.28 10.73
CA GLY A 407 -0.90 18.98 10.83
C GLY A 407 -2.12 18.10 10.54
N ARG A 408 -1.94 16.80 10.24
CA ARG A 408 -3.01 15.83 9.99
C ARG A 408 -2.67 14.45 10.55
N THR A 409 -3.67 13.58 10.66
CA THR A 409 -3.46 12.15 10.92
C THR A 409 -2.82 11.47 9.69
N GLY A 410 -2.10 10.37 9.93
CA GLY A 410 -1.42 9.62 8.86
C GLY A 410 -0.12 8.99 9.33
N ALA A 411 0.73 8.60 8.38
CA ALA A 411 2.07 8.07 8.65
C ALA A 411 3.16 9.00 8.11
N VAL A 412 4.25 9.12 8.87
CA VAL A 412 5.46 9.85 8.45
C VAL A 412 6.69 8.97 8.69
N SER A 413 7.41 8.67 7.63
CA SER A 413 8.73 8.03 7.69
C SER A 413 9.81 9.10 7.53
N VAL A 414 10.83 9.07 8.38
CA VAL A 414 12.02 9.90 8.17
C VAL A 414 13.26 9.02 8.15
N LEU A 415 14.07 9.20 7.13
CA LEU A 415 15.34 8.49 6.95
C LEU A 415 16.49 9.49 6.98
N VAL A 416 17.62 9.08 7.53
CA VAL A 416 18.90 9.80 7.47
C VAL A 416 19.91 8.88 6.83
N ASP A 417 20.39 9.26 5.64
CA ASP A 417 21.23 8.40 4.79
C ASP A 417 20.63 7.00 4.55
N GLY A 418 19.32 6.95 4.28
CA GLY A 418 18.60 5.69 4.04
C GLY A 418 18.32 4.85 5.29
N ILE A 419 18.73 5.31 6.48
CA ILE A 419 18.44 4.63 7.75
C ILE A 419 17.23 5.31 8.41
N PRO A 420 16.13 4.59 8.68
CA PRO A 420 14.94 5.16 9.29
C PRO A 420 15.23 5.60 10.72
N VAL A 421 15.03 6.89 11.01
CA VAL A 421 15.11 7.44 12.38
C VAL A 421 13.78 7.34 13.12
N THR A 422 12.71 7.06 12.40
CA THR A 422 11.37 6.75 12.90
C THR A 422 11.20 5.25 13.18
N ASP A 423 12.29 4.50 13.35
CA ASP A 423 12.34 3.08 13.72
C ASP A 423 12.56 2.93 15.23
N ASP A 424 11.78 2.04 15.86
CA ASP A 424 11.88 1.67 17.27
C ASP A 424 12.49 0.27 17.48
N GLY A 425 13.06 -0.30 16.41
CA GLY A 425 13.63 -1.64 16.38
C GLY A 425 12.73 -2.66 15.67
N ASP A 426 11.53 -2.28 15.24
CA ASP A 426 10.61 -3.20 14.57
C ASP A 426 11.13 -3.72 13.24
N LEU A 427 11.93 -2.90 12.56
CA LEU A 427 12.56 -3.25 11.30
C LEU A 427 13.61 -4.35 11.43
N GLU A 428 14.12 -4.63 12.64
CA GLU A 428 15.08 -5.71 12.87
C GLU A 428 14.49 -7.09 12.57
N TRP A 429 13.17 -7.25 12.74
CA TRP A 429 12.45 -8.47 12.39
C TRP A 429 12.68 -8.88 10.93
N TRP A 430 12.74 -7.91 10.01
CA TRP A 430 12.98 -8.17 8.60
C TRP A 430 14.42 -8.58 8.30
N ALA A 431 15.38 -8.14 9.12
CA ALA A 431 16.79 -8.43 8.93
C ALA A 431 17.21 -9.77 9.60
N THR A 432 16.71 -10.06 10.79
CA THR A 432 17.17 -11.18 11.62
C THR A 432 16.09 -12.19 11.96
N GLY A 433 14.81 -11.86 11.73
CA GLY A 433 13.67 -12.63 12.27
C GLY A 433 13.50 -12.49 13.78
N GLU A 434 14.18 -11.52 14.42
CA GLU A 434 14.11 -11.24 15.84
C GLU A 434 13.98 -9.72 16.03
N ALA A 435 12.92 -9.28 16.69
CA ALA A 435 12.78 -7.90 17.17
C ALA A 435 12.25 -7.93 18.60
N ASP A 436 12.80 -7.07 19.47
CA ASP A 436 12.35 -7.02 20.86
C ASP A 436 11.07 -6.20 20.94
N TRP A 437 9.95 -6.90 21.08
CA TRP A 437 8.63 -6.29 21.26
C TRP A 437 8.58 -5.32 22.45
N ARG A 438 9.51 -5.42 23.42
CA ARG A 438 9.57 -4.56 24.61
C ARG A 438 10.04 -3.13 24.30
N GLU A 439 10.75 -2.93 23.20
CA GLU A 439 11.23 -1.62 22.76
C GLU A 439 10.22 -0.90 21.86
N GLN A 440 9.15 -1.60 21.48
CA GLN A 440 8.12 -1.15 20.56
C GLN A 440 7.25 -0.04 21.16
N GLN A 441 7.12 1.06 20.41
CA GLN A 441 6.36 2.23 20.78
C GLN A 441 4.96 2.16 20.14
N PRO A 442 3.89 2.51 20.86
CA PRO A 442 2.51 2.38 20.35
C PRO A 442 2.20 3.16 19.07
N ASP A 443 2.95 4.22 18.80
CA ASP A 443 2.77 5.11 17.67
C ASP A 443 3.92 5.02 16.64
N ILE A 444 4.74 3.97 16.68
CA ILE A 444 5.75 3.67 15.64
C ILE A 444 5.44 2.30 15.02
N ARG A 445 5.36 2.23 13.68
CA ARG A 445 5.06 1.00 12.93
C ARG A 445 5.80 0.94 11.60
N GLU A 446 6.53 -0.13 11.40
CA GLU A 446 7.36 -0.40 10.23
C GLU A 446 8.31 0.76 9.91
N GLY A 447 8.96 1.31 10.93
CA GLY A 447 9.81 2.49 10.77
C GLY A 447 9.07 3.79 10.46
N ARG A 448 7.75 3.87 10.73
CA ARG A 448 6.91 5.04 10.46
C ARG A 448 6.30 5.55 11.75
N TRP A 449 6.28 6.87 11.92
CA TRP A 449 5.52 7.49 12.99
C TRP A 449 4.05 7.60 12.62
N MET A 450 3.18 6.94 13.40
CA MET A 450 1.74 6.99 13.28
C MET A 450 1.20 8.22 14.01
N VAL A 451 0.71 9.20 13.25
CA VAL A 451 0.15 10.42 13.78
C VAL A 451 -1.35 10.23 14.02
N TYR A 452 -1.71 10.05 15.29
CA TYR A 452 -3.12 9.89 15.69
C TYR A 452 -3.85 11.20 15.95
N VAL A 453 -3.12 12.27 16.29
CA VAL A 453 -3.70 13.59 16.58
C VAL A 453 -3.04 14.67 15.72
N PRO A 454 -3.82 15.41 14.91
CA PRO A 454 -3.33 16.55 14.14
C PRO A 454 -2.61 17.60 15.00
N GLY A 455 -1.55 18.19 14.47
CA GLY A 455 -0.74 19.20 15.15
C GLY A 455 0.32 18.61 16.11
N SER A 456 0.42 17.29 16.21
CA SER A 456 1.41 16.61 17.05
C SER A 456 2.83 16.91 16.59
N THR A 457 3.75 17.00 17.55
CA THR A 457 5.19 17.11 17.31
C THR A 457 5.91 15.99 18.05
N ARG A 458 6.88 15.37 17.39
CA ARG A 458 7.79 14.39 18.00
C ARG A 458 9.22 14.68 17.64
N GLU A 459 10.13 14.35 18.55
CA GLU A 459 11.56 14.46 18.36
C GLU A 459 12.19 13.07 18.40
N PHE A 460 12.94 12.73 17.37
CA PHE A 460 13.65 11.47 17.18
C PHE A 460 15.14 11.68 17.31
N THR A 461 15.79 10.83 18.10
CA THR A 461 17.25 10.75 18.17
C THR A 461 17.77 10.05 16.92
N ILE A 462 18.84 10.57 16.34
CA ILE A 462 19.51 9.92 15.21
C ILE A 462 20.31 8.72 15.77
N PRO A 463 20.21 7.52 15.18
CA PRO A 463 20.96 6.33 15.62
C PRO A 463 22.49 6.53 15.62
N ASP A 464 23.20 5.93 16.58
CA ASP A 464 24.64 6.13 16.80
C ASP A 464 25.53 5.75 15.59
N ASP A 465 25.09 4.78 14.78
CA ASP A 465 25.72 4.37 13.53
C ASP A 465 25.60 5.42 12.42
N VAL A 466 24.65 6.34 12.58
CA VAL A 466 24.35 7.47 11.68
C VAL A 466 24.84 8.80 12.28
N VAL A 467 25.02 8.90 13.58
CA VAL A 467 25.53 10.13 14.21
C VAL A 467 27.02 10.30 13.93
N PRO A 468 27.50 11.51 13.58
CA PRO A 468 28.93 11.75 13.43
C PRO A 468 29.68 11.51 14.74
N PRO A 469 30.76 10.70 14.74
CA PRO A 469 31.51 10.43 15.96
C PRO A 469 32.20 11.69 16.52
N ASN A 470 32.55 12.65 15.65
CA ASN A 470 33.12 13.94 16.00
C ASN A 470 32.79 15.01 14.94
N GLY A 471 32.51 16.24 15.38
CA GLY A 471 32.29 17.36 14.46
C GLY A 471 31.03 17.21 13.60
N ARG A 472 30.92 18.01 12.54
CA ARG A 472 29.81 17.89 11.59
C ARG A 472 30.13 16.88 10.48
N ARG A 473 29.12 16.18 9.97
CA ARG A 473 29.23 15.33 8.77
C ARG A 473 28.13 15.64 7.76
N PRO A 474 28.37 15.52 6.45
CA PRO A 474 27.31 15.52 5.46
C PRO A 474 26.40 14.31 5.66
N ALA A 475 25.10 14.52 5.46
CA ALA A 475 24.06 13.51 5.44
C ALA A 475 22.89 14.00 4.57
N VAL A 476 21.98 13.12 4.22
CA VAL A 476 20.73 13.45 3.53
C VAL A 476 19.57 12.99 4.39
N VAL A 477 18.64 13.92 4.66
CA VAL A 477 17.38 13.62 5.35
C VAL A 477 16.30 13.45 4.30
N GLU A 478 15.62 12.32 4.36
CA GLU A 478 14.51 11.98 3.48
C GLU A 478 13.23 11.82 4.29
N VAL A 479 12.12 12.29 3.76
CA VAL A 479 10.80 12.20 4.39
C VAL A 479 9.85 11.57 3.38
N VAL A 480 9.14 10.54 3.81
CA VAL A 480 8.06 9.91 3.04
C VAL A 480 6.78 10.05 3.84
N THR A 481 5.75 10.62 3.23
CA THR A 481 4.47 10.87 3.88
C THR A 481 3.36 11.00 2.85
N GLU A 482 2.13 10.66 3.20
CA GLU A 482 0.98 10.79 2.32
C GLU A 482 0.69 12.23 1.83
N SER A 483 1.19 13.27 2.52
CA SER A 483 1.08 14.65 2.07
C SER A 483 2.13 15.56 2.69
N THR A 484 2.87 16.26 1.82
CA THR A 484 3.90 17.21 2.24
C THR A 484 3.38 18.57 2.67
N GLU A 485 2.14 18.93 2.29
CA GLU A 485 1.54 20.23 2.65
C GLU A 485 1.27 20.38 4.15
N HIS A 486 1.15 19.26 4.87
CA HIS A 486 0.81 19.22 6.29
C HIS A 486 1.94 18.68 7.17
N VAL A 487 3.16 18.57 6.65
CA VAL A 487 4.29 18.02 7.39
C VAL A 487 5.42 19.04 7.47
N GLN A 488 6.04 19.14 8.64
CA GLN A 488 7.27 19.90 8.85
C GLN A 488 8.29 18.98 9.51
N VAL A 489 9.38 18.68 8.79
CA VAL A 489 10.53 17.95 9.33
C VAL A 489 11.72 18.89 9.43
N VAL A 490 12.38 18.85 10.57
CA VAL A 490 13.50 19.74 10.89
C VAL A 490 14.66 18.93 11.48
N ALA A 491 15.83 19.02 10.87
CA ALA A 491 17.08 18.55 11.45
C ALA A 491 17.63 19.63 12.39
N THR A 492 17.65 19.35 13.69
CA THR A 492 18.13 20.29 14.71
C THR A 492 19.65 20.30 14.80
N GLN A 493 20.21 21.42 15.23
CA GLN A 493 21.65 21.64 15.36
C GLN A 493 22.43 21.35 14.06
N ALA A 494 21.75 21.40 12.92
CA ALA A 494 22.28 21.11 11.59
C ALA A 494 22.54 22.42 10.83
N VAL A 495 23.31 22.35 9.75
CA VAL A 495 23.41 23.42 8.75
C VAL A 495 23.08 22.86 7.36
N PRO A 496 22.59 23.68 6.40
CA PRO A 496 22.30 23.19 5.06
C PRO A 496 23.56 22.60 4.42
N GLY A 497 23.43 21.41 3.82
CA GLY A 497 24.50 20.75 3.07
C GLY A 497 24.56 21.21 1.62
N GLU A 498 25.66 20.89 0.93
CA GLU A 498 25.76 21.11 -0.52
C GLU A 498 25.06 19.96 -1.28
N ALA A 499 24.22 20.31 -2.26
CA ALA A 499 23.55 19.37 -3.15
C ALA A 499 24.26 19.31 -4.51
N ALA A 500 25.10 18.30 -4.74
CA ALA A 500 25.80 18.15 -6.02
C ALA A 500 24.89 17.50 -7.07
N ARG A 501 24.18 18.32 -7.87
CA ARG A 501 23.18 17.86 -8.88
C ARG A 501 23.70 17.92 -10.32
N GLU A 502 24.99 17.78 -10.49
CA GLU A 502 25.63 17.86 -11.81
C GLU A 502 25.20 16.67 -12.67
N PRO A 503 24.94 16.87 -13.98
CA PRO A 503 24.62 15.77 -14.88
C PRO A 503 25.73 14.72 -14.90
N VAL A 504 25.33 13.45 -14.91
CA VAL A 504 26.23 12.31 -14.77
C VAL A 504 26.59 11.78 -16.16
N PRO A 505 27.89 11.76 -16.53
CA PRO A 505 28.34 11.17 -17.78
C PRO A 505 28.28 9.64 -17.73
N GLN A 506 28.14 9.01 -18.91
CA GLN A 506 28.31 7.57 -19.04
C GLN A 506 29.75 7.16 -18.65
N GLY A 507 29.87 6.15 -17.79
CA GLY A 507 31.12 5.55 -17.35
C GLY A 507 31.44 4.22 -18.05
N ASP A 508 32.42 3.50 -17.52
CA ASP A 508 32.86 2.19 -18.05
C ASP A 508 32.06 1.00 -17.49
N GLY A 509 31.22 1.23 -16.46
CA GLY A 509 30.40 0.20 -15.81
C GLY A 509 31.11 -0.63 -14.75
N GLY A 510 32.38 -0.33 -14.44
CA GLY A 510 33.12 -1.04 -13.40
C GLY A 510 33.19 -2.56 -13.63
N GLU A 511 32.59 -3.33 -12.73
CA GLU A 511 32.54 -4.81 -12.79
C GLU A 511 31.22 -5.35 -13.36
N ALA A 512 30.34 -4.49 -13.89
CA ALA A 512 29.07 -4.90 -14.46
C ALA A 512 29.27 -5.89 -15.63
N PRO A 513 28.54 -7.02 -15.66
CA PRO A 513 28.71 -7.99 -16.73
C PRO A 513 28.12 -7.48 -18.05
N GLU A 514 28.82 -7.71 -19.16
CA GLU A 514 28.38 -7.27 -20.49
C GLU A 514 27.13 -8.01 -21.00
N LEU A 515 26.96 -9.29 -20.62
CA LEU A 515 25.87 -10.17 -21.06
C LEU A 515 25.30 -10.95 -19.88
N ILE A 516 23.99 -10.83 -19.65
CA ILE A 516 23.26 -11.51 -18.56
C ILE A 516 21.85 -11.88 -19.01
N SER A 517 21.38 -13.09 -18.71
CA SER A 517 19.97 -13.50 -18.84
C SER A 517 19.27 -13.03 -20.14
N GLY A 518 19.93 -13.16 -21.30
CA GLY A 518 19.37 -12.72 -22.59
C GLY A 518 19.41 -11.22 -22.87
N HIS A 519 20.20 -10.46 -22.11
CA HIS A 519 20.36 -9.01 -22.23
C HIS A 519 21.82 -8.61 -22.41
N ARG A 520 22.05 -7.45 -23.04
CA ARG A 520 23.37 -6.84 -23.27
C ARG A 520 23.45 -5.45 -22.65
N LEU A 521 24.57 -5.15 -21.99
CA LEU A 521 24.86 -3.84 -21.42
C LEU A 521 24.99 -2.78 -22.52
N LEU A 522 24.19 -1.73 -22.43
CA LEU A 522 24.23 -0.56 -23.31
C LEU A 522 25.03 0.61 -22.72
N GLY A 523 24.98 0.77 -21.41
CA GLY A 523 25.67 1.86 -20.72
C GLY A 523 25.55 1.77 -19.21
N ALA A 524 26.39 2.57 -18.55
CA ALA A 524 26.46 2.64 -17.10
C ALA A 524 26.75 4.07 -16.64
N TRP A 525 26.22 4.47 -15.49
CA TRP A 525 26.39 5.80 -14.91
C TRP A 525 26.72 5.67 -13.42
N GLU A 526 27.76 6.35 -12.97
CA GLU A 526 28.17 6.34 -11.56
C GLU A 526 27.33 7.36 -10.78
N LEU A 527 26.47 6.87 -9.89
CA LEU A 527 25.59 7.68 -9.05
C LEU A 527 26.06 7.61 -7.59
N PRO A 528 26.29 8.74 -6.90
CA PRO A 528 26.48 8.71 -5.45
C PRO A 528 25.18 8.28 -4.77
N MET A 529 25.30 7.45 -3.74
CA MET A 529 24.19 6.98 -2.91
C MET A 529 23.78 8.06 -1.90
N ASP A 530 23.28 9.18 -2.40
CA ASP A 530 22.83 10.33 -1.61
C ASP A 530 21.35 10.69 -1.83
N GLY A 531 20.58 9.86 -2.52
CA GLY A 531 19.14 10.09 -2.73
C GLY A 531 18.80 11.20 -3.72
N LEU A 532 19.78 11.96 -4.25
CA LEU A 532 19.54 13.13 -5.09
C LEU A 532 19.41 12.77 -6.57
N GLU A 533 18.38 13.32 -7.22
CA GLU A 533 18.19 13.19 -8.67
C GLU A 533 19.25 13.93 -9.48
N ARG A 534 19.75 13.29 -10.53
CA ARG A 534 20.70 13.84 -11.50
C ARG A 534 20.29 13.48 -12.90
N GLU A 535 20.52 14.40 -13.83
CA GLU A 535 20.36 14.14 -15.26
C GLU A 535 21.41 13.15 -15.74
N LEU A 536 20.99 12.11 -16.47
CA LEU A 536 21.89 11.22 -17.18
C LEU A 536 22.27 11.84 -18.53
N LEU A 537 23.56 11.93 -18.82
CA LEU A 537 24.04 12.35 -20.13
C LEU A 537 24.06 11.17 -21.11
N ASP A 538 23.57 11.42 -22.31
CA ASP A 538 23.52 10.49 -23.44
C ASP A 538 22.91 9.10 -23.09
N PRO A 539 21.75 9.02 -22.41
CA PRO A 539 21.11 7.74 -22.11
C PRO A 539 20.65 7.05 -23.42
N PRO A 540 20.60 5.70 -23.45
CA PRO A 540 20.16 4.97 -24.62
C PRO A 540 18.69 5.28 -24.95
N ASP A 541 18.43 5.60 -26.21
CA ASP A 541 17.08 5.77 -26.76
C ASP A 541 16.47 4.39 -27.08
N GLY A 542 15.27 4.07 -26.60
CA GLY A 542 14.59 2.84 -27.03
C GLY A 542 13.55 2.31 -26.05
N ALA A 543 12.51 1.67 -26.59
CA ALA A 543 11.50 0.97 -25.79
C ALA A 543 12.06 -0.44 -25.57
N GLY A 544 12.08 -0.93 -24.33
CA GLY A 544 12.72 -2.22 -24.00
C GLY A 544 14.12 -2.13 -23.41
N VAL A 545 14.55 -0.94 -22.95
CA VAL A 545 15.71 -0.84 -22.04
C VAL A 545 15.25 -1.23 -20.64
N ALA A 546 15.98 -2.15 -20.02
CA ALA A 546 15.81 -2.59 -18.65
C ALA A 546 16.95 -2.01 -17.80
N TRP A 547 16.61 -1.48 -16.63
CA TRP A 547 17.56 -0.80 -15.76
C TRP A 547 17.79 -1.55 -14.46
N ALA A 548 19.03 -1.55 -13.98
CA ALA A 548 19.43 -2.13 -12.70
C ALA A 548 20.36 -1.17 -11.96
N LEU A 549 20.31 -1.18 -10.62
CA LEU A 549 21.22 -0.40 -9.79
C LEU A 549 22.17 -1.39 -9.11
N LEU A 550 23.47 -1.25 -9.34
CA LEU A 550 24.52 -1.99 -8.66
C LEU A 550 25.08 -1.09 -7.56
N GLY A 551 24.63 -1.30 -6.33
CA GLY A 551 25.07 -0.58 -5.15
C GLY A 551 26.49 -0.97 -4.74
N ALA A 552 27.12 -0.14 -3.91
CA ALA A 552 28.32 -0.56 -3.20
C ALA A 552 27.96 -1.70 -2.24
N ALA A 553 28.80 -2.75 -2.16
CA ALA A 553 28.68 -3.76 -1.13
C ALA A 553 28.60 -3.06 0.24
N PRO A 554 27.59 -3.35 1.07
CA PRO A 554 27.47 -2.68 2.35
C PRO A 554 28.76 -2.97 3.14
N GLY A 555 29.25 -1.95 3.84
CA GLY A 555 30.03 -2.23 5.05
C GLY A 555 29.19 -3.08 6.00
N GLU A 556 29.72 -3.50 7.15
CA GLU A 556 29.00 -4.32 8.14
C GLU A 556 27.70 -3.69 8.73
N GLY A 557 27.13 -2.65 8.11
CA GLY A 557 25.91 -1.95 8.54
C GLY A 557 24.61 -2.51 7.98
N ARG A 558 23.51 -2.17 8.68
CA ARG A 558 22.12 -2.46 8.30
C ARG A 558 21.83 -1.85 6.92
N GLY A 559 21.48 -2.69 5.94
CA GLY A 559 21.01 -2.20 4.64
C GLY A 559 19.60 -1.62 4.74
N PRO A 560 19.22 -0.66 3.89
CA PRO A 560 17.85 -0.16 3.86
C PRO A 560 16.89 -1.30 3.54
N LEU A 561 15.77 -1.35 4.25
CA LEU A 561 14.72 -2.33 3.96
C LEU A 561 14.11 -2.06 2.58
N ALA A 562 13.72 -3.15 1.91
CA ALA A 562 13.21 -3.16 0.53
C ALA A 562 12.03 -2.20 0.27
N PHE A 563 11.29 -1.83 1.31
CA PHE A 563 10.12 -0.93 1.21
C PHE A 563 10.49 0.55 1.02
N PHE A 564 11.69 0.98 1.43
CA PHE A 564 12.12 2.39 1.39
C PHE A 564 13.38 2.63 0.52
N GLY A 565 14.08 1.58 0.08
CA GLY A 565 15.42 1.63 -0.49
C GLY A 565 15.54 1.35 -2.00
N GLY A 566 14.73 2.01 -2.83
CA GLY A 566 14.88 1.91 -4.29
C GLY A 566 15.78 3.01 -4.87
N GLY A 567 16.54 2.69 -5.92
CA GLY A 567 16.92 3.71 -6.89
C GLY A 567 15.68 4.19 -7.66
N ILE A 568 15.77 5.36 -8.27
CA ILE A 568 14.67 5.92 -9.07
C ILE A 568 15.20 6.36 -10.43
N LEU A 569 14.41 6.10 -11.46
CA LEU A 569 14.50 6.69 -12.78
C LEU A 569 13.25 7.50 -13.08
N HIS A 570 13.43 8.73 -13.51
CA HIS A 570 12.34 9.66 -13.77
C HIS A 570 12.44 10.22 -15.19
N ALA A 571 11.41 9.93 -15.98
CA ALA A 571 11.25 10.33 -17.37
C ALA A 571 9.99 11.19 -17.52
N GLY A 572 10.15 12.51 -17.35
CA GLY A 572 9.07 13.48 -17.54
C GLY A 572 7.98 13.46 -16.46
N GLN A 573 7.01 12.56 -16.57
CA GLN A 573 5.98 12.32 -15.54
C GLN A 573 5.96 10.85 -15.09
N THR A 574 6.78 10.01 -15.72
CA THR A 574 6.87 8.59 -15.41
C THR A 574 8.01 8.39 -14.43
N VAL A 575 7.71 7.76 -13.30
CA VAL A 575 8.72 7.35 -12.32
C VAL A 575 8.81 5.83 -12.31
N MET A 576 10.03 5.33 -12.34
CA MET A 576 10.36 3.91 -12.31
C MET A 576 11.29 3.64 -11.13
N PRO A 577 10.97 2.65 -10.28
CA PRO A 577 11.87 2.14 -9.29
C PRO A 577 12.96 1.28 -9.95
N VAL A 578 14.17 1.35 -9.41
CA VAL A 578 15.31 0.52 -9.81
C VAL A 578 15.83 -0.19 -8.59
N TRP A 579 15.80 -1.52 -8.62
CA TRP A 579 16.21 -2.34 -7.49
C TRP A 579 17.74 -2.34 -7.33
N PRO A 580 18.26 -2.11 -6.11
CA PRO A 580 19.68 -2.26 -5.83
C PRO A 580 20.06 -3.74 -5.77
N THR A 581 21.18 -4.08 -6.40
CA THR A 581 21.93 -5.33 -6.24
C THR A 581 23.31 -4.99 -5.68
N GLN A 582 23.93 -5.91 -4.94
CA GLN A 582 25.22 -5.64 -4.30
C GLN A 582 26.37 -6.35 -4.99
N ASP A 583 26.09 -7.50 -5.60
CA ASP A 583 27.06 -8.29 -6.36
C ASP A 583 26.77 -8.16 -7.86
N PRO A 584 27.77 -7.87 -8.71
CA PRO A 584 27.60 -7.87 -10.16
C PRO A 584 26.97 -9.16 -10.73
N SER A 585 27.13 -10.30 -10.05
CA SER A 585 26.50 -11.58 -10.41
C SER A 585 25.00 -11.66 -10.15
N GLU A 586 24.49 -10.81 -9.25
CA GLU A 586 23.07 -10.74 -8.91
C GLU A 586 22.29 -9.80 -9.82
N VAL A 587 22.94 -9.01 -10.69
CA VAL A 587 22.25 -8.12 -11.64
C VAL A 587 21.27 -8.93 -12.53
N SER A 588 21.62 -10.18 -12.84
CA SER A 588 20.76 -11.12 -13.56
C SER A 588 19.42 -11.41 -12.86
N PHE A 589 19.38 -11.37 -11.52
CA PHE A 589 18.20 -11.60 -10.69
C PHE A 589 17.17 -10.47 -10.86
N THR A 590 17.63 -9.22 -10.96
CA THR A 590 16.77 -8.04 -11.18
C THR A 590 15.88 -8.23 -12.41
N PHE A 591 16.39 -8.85 -13.47
CA PHE A 591 15.63 -9.07 -14.71
C PHE A 591 14.79 -10.34 -14.69
N GLN A 592 15.08 -11.32 -13.84
CA GLN A 592 14.33 -12.58 -13.74
C GLN A 592 13.12 -12.45 -12.81
N GLU A 593 13.25 -11.81 -11.64
CA GLU A 593 12.11 -11.58 -10.73
C GLU A 593 11.13 -10.52 -11.22
N SER A 594 11.57 -9.63 -12.11
CA SER A 594 10.71 -8.68 -12.83
C SER A 594 9.61 -9.32 -13.68
N PHE A 595 9.66 -10.64 -13.90
CA PHE A 595 8.61 -11.41 -14.58
C PHE A 595 7.61 -12.08 -13.63
N THR A 596 7.78 -11.94 -12.31
CA THR A 596 6.79 -12.45 -11.35
C THR A 596 5.65 -11.45 -11.18
N GLY A 597 4.44 -11.83 -11.62
CA GLY A 597 3.30 -10.95 -11.90
C GLY A 597 2.72 -10.08 -10.77
N TRP A 598 3.28 -10.09 -9.57
CA TRP A 598 2.88 -9.16 -8.50
C TRP A 598 3.33 -7.71 -8.76
N PHE A 599 4.37 -7.52 -9.59
CA PHE A 599 4.99 -6.21 -9.89
C PHE A 599 5.06 -5.90 -11.40
N GLU A 600 4.21 -6.56 -12.19
CA GLU A 600 4.20 -6.52 -13.66
C GLU A 600 4.13 -5.11 -14.28
N THR A 601 3.82 -4.08 -13.49
CA THR A 601 3.69 -2.70 -13.96
C THR A 601 4.88 -1.77 -13.75
N SER A 602 5.98 -2.16 -13.08
CA SER A 602 6.96 -1.12 -12.70
C SER A 602 8.42 -1.50 -12.50
N ASN A 603 8.91 -2.73 -12.71
CA ASN A 603 10.34 -3.02 -12.46
C ASN A 603 11.28 -2.54 -13.59
N GLY A 604 11.58 -1.23 -13.60
CA GLY A 604 12.71 -0.63 -14.32
C GLY A 604 12.70 -0.78 -15.85
N ARG A 605 11.57 -1.14 -16.47
CA ARG A 605 11.43 -1.24 -17.93
C ARG A 605 10.63 -0.07 -18.49
N LEU A 606 11.22 0.65 -19.44
CA LEU A 606 10.50 1.65 -20.23
C LEU A 606 9.68 0.97 -21.32
N THR A 607 8.34 1.04 -21.23
CA THR A 607 7.48 0.70 -22.36
C THR A 607 7.45 1.85 -23.37
N GLU A 608 6.98 1.59 -24.59
CA GLU A 608 6.82 2.62 -25.62
C GLU A 608 5.88 3.77 -25.16
N ALA A 609 4.96 3.49 -24.24
CA ALA A 609 4.07 4.49 -23.65
C ALA A 609 4.75 5.35 -22.56
N ASP A 610 5.82 4.83 -21.97
CA ASP A 610 6.56 5.45 -20.86
C ASP A 610 7.79 6.25 -21.33
N GLN A 611 8.09 6.20 -22.62
CA GLN A 611 9.20 6.95 -23.17
C GLN A 611 8.97 8.45 -22.99
N PRO A 612 9.98 9.17 -22.46
CA PRO A 612 9.93 10.62 -22.43
C PRO A 612 9.80 11.15 -23.86
N PRO A 613 8.98 12.19 -24.10
CA PRO A 613 9.01 12.91 -25.37
C PRO A 613 10.45 13.33 -25.69
N ALA A 614 10.82 13.28 -26.97
CA ALA A 614 12.17 13.68 -27.41
C ALA A 614 12.57 15.05 -26.81
N GLY A 615 13.70 15.08 -26.11
CA GLY A 615 14.23 16.28 -25.46
C GLY A 615 13.85 16.48 -23.99
N VAL A 616 13.14 15.53 -23.37
CA VAL A 616 12.98 15.47 -21.91
C VAL A 616 14.16 14.67 -21.31
N PRO A 617 14.89 15.21 -20.33
CA PRO A 617 16.03 14.51 -19.72
C PRO A 617 15.55 13.31 -18.89
N LEU A 618 16.40 12.27 -18.84
CA LEU A 618 16.22 11.15 -17.94
C LEU A 618 16.96 11.48 -16.63
N LEU A 619 16.22 11.55 -15.52
CA LEU A 619 16.80 11.78 -14.20
C LEU A 619 16.95 10.44 -13.47
N ALA A 620 17.99 10.31 -12.67
CA ALA A 620 18.22 9.14 -11.84
C ALA A 620 18.70 9.52 -10.44
N SER A 621 18.33 8.72 -9.45
CA SER A 621 18.91 8.74 -8.11
C SER A 621 19.15 7.32 -7.60
N ALA A 622 20.22 7.17 -6.81
CA ALA A 622 20.43 5.97 -6.00
C ALA A 622 19.90 6.23 -4.58
N GLN A 623 19.48 5.19 -3.88
CA GLN A 623 19.10 5.29 -2.47
C GLN A 623 20.20 5.95 -1.64
N ALA A 624 19.85 6.79 -0.65
CA ALA A 624 20.85 7.34 0.24
C ALA A 624 21.49 6.25 1.11
N SER A 625 22.78 6.37 1.41
CA SER A 625 23.52 5.45 2.28
C SER A 625 24.64 6.17 3.02
N PRO A 626 25.01 5.75 4.25
CA PRO A 626 25.99 6.48 5.05
C PRO A 626 27.32 6.67 4.32
N GLY A 627 27.81 7.92 4.28
CA GLY A 627 29.04 8.28 3.58
C GLY A 627 28.91 8.39 2.05
N HIS A 628 27.70 8.19 1.50
CA HIS A 628 27.34 8.36 0.09
C HIS A 628 28.31 7.68 -0.89
N PRO A 629 28.56 6.36 -0.74
CA PRO A 629 29.43 5.65 -1.68
C PRO A 629 28.84 5.70 -3.11
N SER A 630 29.70 5.52 -4.11
CA SER A 630 29.26 5.41 -5.50
C SER A 630 28.51 4.09 -5.75
N SER A 631 27.50 4.16 -6.61
CA SER A 631 26.76 3.04 -7.19
C SER A 631 26.76 3.16 -8.70
N TRP A 632 26.44 2.06 -9.40
CA TRP A 632 26.34 2.03 -10.86
C TRP A 632 24.90 1.80 -11.29
N LEU A 633 24.31 2.77 -11.97
CA LEU A 633 23.08 2.54 -12.72
C LEU A 633 23.45 1.91 -14.07
N LEU A 634 22.84 0.78 -14.40
CA LEU A 634 23.15 -0.02 -15.57
C LEU A 634 21.92 -0.09 -16.50
N ALA A 635 22.13 0.12 -17.79
CA ALA A 635 21.11 -0.04 -18.83
C ALA A 635 21.39 -1.28 -19.68
N TYR A 636 20.41 -2.17 -19.80
CA TYR A 636 20.48 -3.39 -20.57
C TYR A 636 19.39 -3.42 -21.65
N GLU A 637 19.71 -3.92 -22.84
CA GLU A 637 18.72 -4.24 -23.87
C GLU A 637 18.52 -5.74 -24.00
N GLN A 638 17.33 -6.16 -24.38
CA GLN A 638 17.05 -7.56 -24.71
C GLN A 638 17.72 -7.94 -26.04
N VAL A 639 18.40 -9.08 -26.05
CA VAL A 639 19.02 -9.67 -27.24
C VAL A 639 18.17 -10.86 -27.70
N PRO A 640 17.89 -11.00 -29.01
CA PRO A 640 17.24 -12.20 -29.52
C PRO A 640 18.01 -13.46 -29.12
N TYR A 641 17.29 -14.54 -28.76
CA TYR A 641 17.90 -15.80 -28.32
C TYR A 641 18.96 -16.32 -29.30
N GLU A 642 18.68 -16.25 -30.61
CA GLU A 642 19.56 -16.74 -31.67
C GLU A 642 20.83 -15.88 -31.87
N GLU A 643 20.86 -14.68 -31.30
CA GLU A 643 21.97 -13.72 -31.40
C GLU A 643 22.78 -13.61 -30.09
N PHE A 644 22.35 -14.27 -29.02
CA PHE A 644 22.97 -14.19 -27.71
C PHE A 644 24.26 -15.05 -27.63
N ASP A 645 25.33 -14.49 -27.06
CA ASP A 645 26.60 -15.20 -26.86
C ASP A 645 26.62 -15.89 -25.49
N PHE A 646 26.13 -17.14 -25.47
CA PHE A 646 26.05 -17.97 -24.26
C PHE A 646 27.40 -18.25 -23.59
N ALA A 647 28.49 -18.25 -24.38
CA ALA A 647 29.83 -18.54 -23.88
C ALA A 647 30.47 -17.35 -23.15
N ALA A 648 30.09 -16.14 -23.54
CA ALA A 648 30.52 -14.90 -22.91
C ALA A 648 29.59 -14.44 -21.77
N ALA A 649 28.38 -15.01 -21.69
CA ALA A 649 27.40 -14.67 -20.67
C ALA A 649 27.84 -15.08 -19.25
N GLN A 650 27.46 -14.27 -18.28
CA GLN A 650 27.55 -14.65 -16.88
C GLN A 650 26.52 -15.73 -16.56
N VAL A 651 26.88 -16.67 -15.68
CA VAL A 651 25.91 -17.63 -15.13
C VAL A 651 24.87 -16.86 -14.30
N PRO A 652 23.56 -16.99 -14.59
CA PRO A 652 22.54 -16.28 -13.83
C PRO A 652 22.55 -16.68 -12.35
N ALA A 653 22.19 -15.76 -11.45
CA ALA A 653 22.20 -15.97 -10.00
C ALA A 653 21.28 -17.12 -9.53
N THR A 654 20.23 -17.42 -10.30
CA THR A 654 19.30 -18.54 -10.08
C THR A 654 19.84 -19.89 -10.56
N SER A 655 21.07 -19.91 -11.09
CA SER A 655 21.74 -21.07 -11.66
C SER A 655 23.08 -21.31 -10.98
N TRP A 656 23.41 -22.57 -10.73
CA TRP A 656 24.67 -22.95 -10.09
C TRP A 656 25.27 -24.20 -10.74
N PRO A 657 26.60 -24.42 -10.62
CA PRO A 657 27.24 -25.58 -11.22
C PRO A 657 26.65 -26.90 -10.74
N VAL A 658 26.58 -27.89 -11.63
CA VAL A 658 26.09 -29.23 -11.29
C VAL A 658 26.92 -29.84 -10.15
N GLY A 659 26.23 -30.27 -9.09
CA GLY A 659 26.85 -30.86 -7.90
C GLY A 659 27.17 -29.87 -6.78
N GLU A 660 26.94 -28.59 -6.99
CA GLU A 660 26.96 -27.56 -5.94
C GLU A 660 25.56 -27.34 -5.36
N GLU A 661 25.51 -26.73 -4.18
CA GLU A 661 24.26 -26.29 -3.53
C GLU A 661 24.11 -24.78 -3.72
N PRO A 662 22.90 -24.28 -4.05
CA PRO A 662 22.70 -22.86 -4.22
C PRO A 662 22.82 -22.12 -2.89
N ALA A 663 23.25 -20.86 -2.95
CA ALA A 663 23.25 -19.98 -1.79
C ALA A 663 21.82 -19.75 -1.26
N GLN A 664 20.84 -19.68 -2.17
CA GLN A 664 19.42 -19.51 -1.86
C GLN A 664 18.59 -20.39 -2.80
N ARG A 665 17.62 -21.13 -2.24
CA ARG A 665 16.65 -21.91 -3.03
C ARG A 665 15.39 -21.09 -3.23
N LEU A 666 14.90 -21.05 -4.47
CA LEU A 666 13.64 -20.40 -4.80
C LEU A 666 12.44 -21.29 -4.46
N LEU A 667 12.65 -22.61 -4.45
CA LEU A 667 11.60 -23.59 -4.23
C LEU A 667 11.77 -24.27 -2.86
N GLY A 668 10.72 -24.23 -2.03
CA GLY A 668 10.76 -24.80 -0.67
C GLY A 668 10.73 -26.33 -0.65
N SER A 669 10.17 -26.98 -1.67
CA SER A 669 10.15 -28.43 -1.78
C SER A 669 11.45 -29.01 -2.34
N THR A 670 11.89 -30.11 -1.76
CA THR A 670 13.01 -30.92 -2.27
C THR A 670 12.57 -32.19 -2.98
N SER A 671 11.29 -32.55 -2.87
CA SER A 671 10.75 -33.79 -3.44
C SER A 671 10.01 -33.50 -4.74
N PRO A 672 10.47 -34.03 -5.89
CA PRO A 672 9.80 -33.82 -7.17
C PRO A 672 8.44 -34.52 -7.19
N ILE A 673 7.45 -33.82 -7.73
CA ILE A 673 6.14 -34.34 -8.09
C ILE A 673 6.27 -35.24 -9.32
N ALA A 674 7.08 -34.78 -10.28
CA ALA A 674 7.39 -35.49 -11.51
C ALA A 674 8.81 -35.13 -11.96
N THR A 675 9.42 -36.03 -12.74
CA THR A 675 10.73 -35.83 -13.36
C THR A 675 10.59 -36.14 -14.85
N VAL A 676 11.12 -35.25 -15.68
CA VAL A 676 11.21 -35.39 -17.14
C VAL A 676 12.68 -35.36 -17.51
N ALA A 677 13.16 -36.37 -18.20
CA ALA A 677 14.49 -36.43 -18.80
C ALA A 677 14.40 -36.37 -20.33
N GLY A 678 15.53 -36.18 -21.02
CA GLY A 678 15.57 -36.18 -22.48
C GLY A 678 14.92 -37.41 -23.14
N ASP A 679 15.04 -38.59 -22.52
CA ASP A 679 14.42 -39.84 -23.01
C ASP A 679 12.88 -39.85 -22.93
N ASP A 680 12.28 -38.95 -22.15
CA ASP A 680 10.82 -38.81 -21.99
C ASP A 680 10.19 -37.87 -23.05
N LEU A 681 11.01 -37.23 -23.87
CA LEU A 681 10.60 -36.32 -24.94
C LEU A 681 10.32 -37.10 -26.24
N ASP A 682 9.33 -36.65 -27.01
CA ASP A 682 9.05 -37.18 -28.34
C ASP A 682 10.05 -36.68 -29.41
N GLU A 683 9.84 -37.08 -30.68
CA GLU A 683 10.71 -36.69 -31.80
C GLU A 683 10.76 -35.16 -32.03
N ASP A 684 9.77 -34.41 -31.52
CA ASP A 684 9.67 -32.95 -31.60
C ASP A 684 10.15 -32.27 -30.30
N GLY A 685 10.76 -33.01 -29.35
CA GLY A 685 11.26 -32.47 -28.09
C GLY A 685 10.16 -32.17 -27.06
N ARG A 686 8.97 -32.76 -27.21
CA ARG A 686 7.79 -32.45 -26.41
C ARG A 686 7.38 -33.59 -25.50
N THR A 687 6.82 -33.24 -24.34
CA THR A 687 6.13 -34.19 -23.45
C THR A 687 4.97 -33.51 -22.72
N THR A 688 4.09 -34.32 -22.12
CA THR A 688 3.00 -33.83 -21.26
C THR A 688 3.03 -34.55 -19.91
N VAL A 689 2.82 -33.79 -18.85
CA VAL A 689 2.84 -34.28 -17.46
C VAL A 689 1.60 -33.79 -16.73
N GLU A 690 0.94 -34.70 -16.02
CA GLU A 690 -0.14 -34.34 -15.09
C GLU A 690 0.46 -33.78 -13.81
N VAL A 691 0.09 -32.54 -13.45
CA VAL A 691 0.56 -31.85 -12.24
C VAL A 691 -0.62 -31.42 -11.39
N PRO A 692 -0.51 -31.47 -10.05
CA PRO A 692 -1.60 -31.01 -9.19
C PRO A 692 -1.78 -29.49 -9.33
N THR A 693 -3.00 -29.01 -9.14
CA THR A 693 -3.23 -27.56 -9.02
C THR A 693 -2.52 -26.98 -7.80
N GLY A 694 -1.92 -25.79 -7.95
CA GLY A 694 -1.16 -25.11 -6.90
C GLY A 694 0.04 -24.34 -7.46
N VAL A 695 0.87 -23.82 -6.57
CA VAL A 695 2.12 -23.15 -6.96
C VAL A 695 3.14 -24.21 -7.38
N LEU A 696 3.62 -24.11 -8.63
CA LEU A 696 4.54 -25.05 -9.24
C LEU A 696 5.84 -24.33 -9.59
N GLY A 697 6.95 -25.04 -9.44
CA GLY A 697 8.26 -24.64 -9.94
C GLY A 697 8.96 -25.79 -10.62
N ALA A 698 10.05 -25.48 -11.34
CA ALA A 698 10.92 -26.46 -11.96
C ALA A 698 12.36 -26.27 -11.46
N ARG A 699 12.99 -27.36 -11.04
CA ARG A 699 14.45 -27.46 -10.93
C ARG A 699 14.96 -28.14 -12.19
N ILE A 700 15.83 -27.47 -12.92
CA ILE A 700 16.22 -27.84 -14.28
C ILE A 700 17.73 -28.02 -14.30
N THR A 701 18.20 -29.20 -14.67
CA THR A 701 19.62 -29.46 -14.96
C THR A 701 19.81 -29.46 -16.47
N THR A 702 20.78 -28.71 -16.98
CA THR A 702 21.02 -28.53 -18.42
C THR A 702 22.50 -28.65 -18.77
N GLU A 703 22.80 -29.20 -19.95
CA GLU A 703 24.12 -29.17 -20.61
C GLU A 703 24.02 -28.40 -21.93
N GLY A 704 24.92 -27.42 -22.13
CA GLY A 704 24.94 -26.55 -23.30
C GLY A 704 23.84 -25.47 -23.34
N PRO A 705 23.80 -24.65 -24.41
CA PRO A 705 22.76 -23.64 -24.60
C PRO A 705 21.44 -24.28 -25.07
N GLY A 706 20.31 -23.81 -24.54
CA GLY A 706 18.99 -24.29 -24.92
C GLY A 706 17.84 -23.49 -24.34
N ARG A 707 16.61 -23.90 -24.65
CA ARG A 707 15.39 -23.31 -24.06
C ARG A 707 14.29 -24.33 -23.86
N ILE A 708 13.44 -24.09 -22.85
CA ILE A 708 12.29 -24.93 -22.49
C ILE A 708 11.04 -24.06 -22.51
N ARG A 709 10.00 -24.52 -23.19
CA ARG A 709 8.66 -23.92 -23.14
C ARG A 709 7.78 -24.68 -22.16
N PHE A 710 7.16 -23.95 -21.24
CA PHE A 710 6.17 -24.48 -20.31
C PHE A 710 4.79 -23.92 -20.64
N GLN A 711 3.81 -24.81 -20.86
CA GLN A 711 2.44 -24.42 -21.20
C GLN A 711 1.40 -25.25 -20.46
N VAL A 712 0.34 -24.62 -19.97
CA VAL A 712 -0.84 -25.28 -19.38
C VAL A 712 -2.01 -25.09 -20.34
N ASP A 713 -2.63 -26.19 -20.76
CA ASP A 713 -3.74 -26.20 -21.73
C ASP A 713 -3.43 -25.43 -23.04
N GLY A 714 -2.16 -25.36 -23.43
CA GLY A 714 -1.68 -24.68 -24.65
C GLY A 714 -1.41 -23.17 -24.50
N GLU A 715 -1.61 -22.61 -23.31
CA GLU A 715 -1.25 -21.22 -22.98
C GLU A 715 0.06 -21.20 -22.17
N PRO A 716 0.91 -20.17 -22.31
CA PRO A 716 2.08 -19.97 -21.45
C PRO A 716 1.75 -20.04 -19.96
N VAL A 717 2.68 -20.55 -19.15
CA VAL A 717 2.58 -20.42 -17.69
C VAL A 717 2.70 -18.95 -17.28
N GLU A 718 2.02 -18.55 -16.20
CA GLU A 718 1.79 -17.14 -15.81
C GLU A 718 3.09 -16.34 -15.73
N LEU A 719 4.09 -16.88 -15.02
CA LEU A 719 5.37 -16.20 -14.80
C LEU A 719 6.31 -16.19 -16.02
N LEU A 720 5.90 -16.82 -17.13
CA LEU A 720 6.62 -16.81 -18.40
C LEU A 720 5.74 -16.29 -19.55
N ASP A 721 4.61 -15.64 -19.29
CA ASP A 721 3.73 -15.10 -20.34
C ASP A 721 4.45 -14.05 -21.19
N GLY A 722 5.29 -13.22 -20.55
CA GLY A 722 6.15 -12.23 -21.22
C GLY A 722 7.18 -12.83 -22.19
N THR A 723 7.43 -14.13 -22.12
CA THR A 723 8.33 -14.87 -23.02
C THR A 723 7.61 -15.95 -23.81
N ASP A 724 6.28 -15.90 -23.92
CA ASP A 724 5.46 -16.93 -24.60
C ASP A 724 5.69 -18.35 -24.03
N GLY A 725 6.02 -18.43 -22.74
CA GLY A 725 6.27 -19.65 -21.99
C GLY A 725 7.72 -20.13 -22.05
N TRP A 726 8.63 -19.42 -22.73
CA TRP A 726 10.02 -19.83 -22.90
C TRP A 726 10.90 -19.44 -21.70
N TRP A 727 11.72 -20.39 -21.28
CA TRP A 727 12.77 -20.25 -20.28
C TRP A 727 14.10 -20.74 -20.84
N SER A 728 15.22 -20.13 -20.45
CA SER A 728 16.58 -20.57 -20.78
C SER A 728 17.51 -20.36 -19.58
N SER A 729 18.53 -21.20 -19.45
CA SER A 729 19.62 -21.02 -18.49
C SER A 729 20.53 -19.85 -18.88
N TRP A 730 20.43 -19.34 -20.12
CA TRP A 730 21.23 -18.23 -20.66
C TRP A 730 22.74 -18.39 -20.50
N THR A 731 23.23 -19.63 -20.40
CA THR A 731 24.64 -19.98 -20.34
C THR A 731 24.88 -21.28 -21.12
N ASP A 732 26.11 -21.48 -21.60
CA ASP A 732 26.55 -22.74 -22.21
C ASP A 732 27.16 -23.73 -21.20
N ARG A 733 27.22 -23.35 -19.92
CA ARG A 733 27.77 -24.17 -18.84
C ARG A 733 26.74 -25.16 -18.30
N ASP A 734 27.25 -26.27 -17.80
CA ASP A 734 26.44 -27.25 -17.08
C ASP A 734 25.96 -26.68 -15.75
N VAL A 735 24.66 -26.44 -15.65
CA VAL A 735 24.05 -25.80 -14.48
C VAL A 735 22.80 -26.53 -14.01
N VAL A 736 22.48 -26.30 -12.74
CA VAL A 736 21.16 -26.51 -12.17
C VAL A 736 20.55 -25.14 -11.95
N SER A 737 19.33 -24.95 -12.40
CA SER A 737 18.56 -23.71 -12.23
C SER A 737 17.24 -24.00 -11.54
N GLU A 738 16.71 -23.05 -10.80
CA GLU A 738 15.33 -23.06 -10.32
C GLU A 738 14.53 -21.95 -10.99
N THR A 739 13.32 -22.26 -11.43
CA THR A 739 12.37 -21.26 -11.96
C THR A 739 10.97 -21.54 -11.42
N GLN A 740 10.26 -20.48 -11.06
CA GLN A 740 8.85 -20.59 -10.74
C GLN A 740 8.05 -20.64 -12.05
N LEU A 741 6.94 -21.38 -12.06
CA LEU A 741 6.07 -21.60 -13.22
C LEU A 741 4.63 -21.18 -12.94
N SER A 742 4.36 -20.40 -11.88
CA SER A 742 3.06 -20.43 -11.20
C SER A 742 1.84 -20.33 -12.11
N TYR A 743 0.77 -20.99 -11.68
CA TYR A 743 -0.58 -20.83 -12.20
C TYR A 743 -1.49 -20.58 -11.00
N GLY A 744 -1.86 -19.31 -10.79
CA GLY A 744 -2.78 -18.89 -9.75
C GLY A 744 -4.22 -19.29 -10.07
N ALA A 745 -4.67 -20.46 -9.63
CA ALA A 745 -6.11 -20.68 -9.47
C ALA A 745 -6.41 -21.55 -8.25
N TYR A 746 -6.63 -20.88 -7.11
CA TYR A 746 -7.37 -21.41 -5.97
C TYR A 746 -8.82 -21.83 -6.32
N SER A 747 -9.22 -21.80 -7.62
CA SER A 747 -10.52 -22.24 -8.19
C SER A 747 -10.49 -23.50 -9.03
N ILE A 748 -9.32 -23.95 -9.51
CA ILE A 748 -9.24 -25.19 -10.26
C ILE A 748 -8.86 -26.30 -9.29
N THR A 749 -9.79 -27.22 -9.07
CA THR A 749 -9.55 -28.45 -8.33
C THR A 749 -9.34 -29.58 -9.33
N GLY A 750 -8.16 -30.20 -9.34
CA GLY A 750 -7.84 -31.33 -10.23
C GLY A 750 -6.36 -31.39 -10.60
N ASP A 751 -6.02 -32.33 -11.47
CA ASP A 751 -4.72 -32.38 -12.13
C ASP A 751 -4.78 -31.53 -13.42
N LEU A 752 -3.73 -30.75 -13.70
CA LEU A 752 -3.54 -29.95 -14.91
C LEU A 752 -2.58 -30.66 -15.86
N GLU A 753 -2.77 -30.49 -17.17
CA GLU A 753 -1.82 -30.97 -18.17
C GLU A 753 -0.77 -29.90 -18.45
N LEU A 754 0.46 -30.12 -17.99
CA LEU A 754 1.62 -29.30 -18.31
C LEU A 754 2.30 -29.87 -19.57
N THR A 755 2.25 -29.13 -20.67
CA THR A 755 3.09 -29.37 -21.84
C THR A 755 4.47 -28.76 -21.60
N ILE A 756 5.50 -29.57 -21.84
CA ILE A 756 6.91 -29.15 -21.84
C ILE A 756 7.48 -29.37 -23.23
N THR A 757 8.16 -28.37 -23.80
CA THR A 757 8.87 -28.47 -25.08
C THR A 757 10.30 -28.03 -24.89
N VAL A 758 11.27 -28.82 -25.30
CA VAL A 758 12.70 -28.54 -25.14
C VAL A 758 13.34 -28.35 -26.51
N GLU A 759 14.14 -27.29 -26.65
CA GLU A 759 14.92 -27.00 -27.84
C GLU A 759 16.41 -26.80 -27.48
N ASP A 760 17.28 -27.24 -28.39
CA ASP A 760 18.73 -27.02 -28.46
C ASP A 760 19.63 -27.58 -27.33
N TYR A 761 19.12 -27.88 -26.13
CA TYR A 761 19.92 -28.49 -25.05
C TYR A 761 20.52 -29.85 -25.45
N GLU A 762 21.77 -30.09 -25.05
CA GLU A 762 22.46 -31.37 -25.31
C GLU A 762 21.96 -32.47 -24.38
N ASP A 763 21.75 -32.14 -23.09
CA ASP A 763 21.06 -32.98 -22.11
C ASP A 763 20.20 -32.10 -21.20
N VAL A 764 19.08 -32.67 -20.73
CA VAL A 764 18.11 -31.97 -19.89
C VAL A 764 17.45 -32.92 -18.88
N ARG A 765 17.30 -32.42 -17.66
CA ARG A 765 16.48 -33.04 -16.61
C ARG A 765 15.66 -31.97 -15.89
N ILE A 766 14.35 -32.13 -15.88
CA ILE A 766 13.38 -31.21 -15.28
C ILE A 766 12.70 -31.93 -14.11
N GLU A 767 12.86 -31.40 -12.91
CA GLU A 767 12.16 -31.82 -11.69
C GLU A 767 11.06 -30.81 -11.38
N LEU A 768 9.80 -31.23 -11.50
CA LEU A 768 8.64 -30.41 -11.17
C LEU A 768 8.39 -30.50 -9.66
N LEU A 769 8.31 -29.34 -8.99
CA LEU A 769 8.25 -29.21 -7.54
C LEU A 769 7.01 -28.40 -7.13
N ARG A 770 6.50 -28.66 -5.92
CA ARG A 770 5.59 -27.71 -5.26
C ARG A 770 6.43 -26.55 -4.75
N SER A 771 6.06 -25.34 -5.11
CA SER A 771 6.72 -24.14 -4.59
C SER A 771 6.33 -23.87 -3.16
#